data_AF-A0A367FVP5-F1
#
_entry.id   AF-A0A367FVP5-F1
#
_cell.length_a   1.000
_cell.length_b   1.000
_cell.length_c   1.000
_cell.angle_alpha   90.00
_cell.angle_beta   90.00
_cell.angle_gamma   90.00
#
_symmetry.space_group_name_H-M   'P 1'
#
loop_
_entity.id
_entity.type
_entity.pdbx_description
1 polymer ?
#
loop_
_entity_poly.entity_id
_entity_poly.type
_entity_poly.pdbx_seq_one_letter_code
_entity_poly.pdbx_strand_id
1 'polypeptide(L)'
;MKRIFSKEKSRKEKKADFYILYTIVFAAISLFIYSCFYFNGKSLIWSHDGVPQHINALAYYGKYLRNVLQTLVTEHKLSLPMWDMHIGYGSDILTTLHYYVIGDPLTLLSVFVPEKDTEILYELLIFLRIYLAGITFSIYCFYRKNPKQATFLGSLVYIFAGWTIYASMKHPYFSNPMIYLPLVLMGIEKIYKKEKPYLFICATAVAAMSNFYFFYMISIFMMLYAAFRYFGIFRKRSVKDVFQWFLKFAGFYLVALMIAALIFLPVVMTLFGTERFQAQNYVPLLYDRIYYEKYLGCLIGENMIQWGVAGYSAVAMAGVFVIFSKKKKYTGLKLGFVLLNLFLLIPFAGHVLNGFSYVSNRWIWAYGMLIAYILVQAYPELFTLGIREKRRIFVMLLIYCVLALFSESARTERNIMALMMLVLAVFTVVSYGNVFTQGKYLCGMIVAVLVTSILLNVSYQYSYEKDYLSEFEEKDQALEKLQSGPDKAIRSMDDSSVTRYDQYKTGSYVNTAMYMGTNSTSYYFSVANGNISRFFDEMYLNTPWDYHYSSLDGRSILDRLASVKYFAIKKSGYGYLPYGYDSEAEVTKKYRIYEDEDSLPLGYTYDSWIPRENYEKLSVTEKQQALLQGAVLEDSSLPETDLTFDDKKADFTLEAGKGCKIKDGKIIVAKEGATVQIGYQGEPEAEVYLVAKNLDFNAYSPRAVVSDKKWDSMTEYEKNTVRYEDNNWRYWKESKESAVDVSLGSVDKTIRIFTDKYNGYSGRHNFLLNMGYKNYSAGTMTLTFSMPGEYTFDDLYVVCQPMASVEEQTEELGKESLQNIKMETNCIRGDITTTSDKILVFSIPYSAGFTAYVDGEKTELVQANSMYMGLELKKGRHTIALRYCTPYIVPGMILTVIGLILFAGIVISYRHQRKQKERGKQEK
;
A
#
# COMPACT_ATOMS: atom_id res chain seq x y z
N MET A 1 -34.97 -19.50 -37.12
CA MET A 1 -34.42 -19.69 -35.75
C MET A 1 -33.46 -20.88 -35.61
N LYS A 2 -33.79 -22.11 -36.06
CA LYS A 2 -32.92 -23.32 -35.94
C LYS A 2 -31.48 -23.18 -36.51
N ARG A 3 -31.28 -22.43 -37.61
CA ARG A 3 -29.94 -22.22 -38.23
C ARG A 3 -29.02 -21.26 -37.46
N ILE A 4 -29.56 -20.38 -36.61
CA ILE A 4 -28.78 -19.44 -35.78
C ILE A 4 -28.30 -20.17 -34.50
N PHE A 5 -29.19 -20.94 -33.86
CA PHE A 5 -28.82 -21.78 -32.72
C PHE A 5 -27.81 -22.88 -33.09
N SER A 6 -27.91 -23.47 -34.28
CA SER A 6 -26.91 -24.43 -34.79
C SER A 6 -25.52 -23.81 -35.02
N LYS A 7 -25.44 -22.59 -35.57
CA LYS A 7 -24.17 -21.86 -35.76
C LYS A 7 -23.55 -21.40 -34.44
N GLU A 8 -24.36 -20.98 -33.46
CA GLU A 8 -23.87 -20.65 -32.12
C GLU A 8 -23.39 -21.88 -31.35
N LYS A 9 -24.10 -23.02 -31.45
CA LYS A 9 -23.70 -24.29 -30.83
C LYS A 9 -22.36 -24.80 -31.41
N SER A 10 -22.21 -24.80 -32.74
CA SER A 10 -20.96 -25.13 -33.45
C SER A 10 -19.79 -24.19 -33.10
N ARG A 11 -20.05 -22.91 -32.79
CA ARG A 11 -19.01 -21.94 -32.43
C ARG A 11 -18.61 -22.00 -30.95
N LYS A 12 -19.52 -22.43 -30.07
CA LYS A 12 -19.27 -22.71 -28.64
C LYS A 12 -18.47 -24.00 -28.45
N GLU A 13 -18.85 -25.09 -29.12
CA GLU A 13 -18.09 -26.35 -29.14
C GLU A 13 -16.67 -26.12 -29.65
N LYS A 14 -16.51 -25.30 -30.70
CA LYS A 14 -15.20 -24.89 -31.22
C LYS A 14 -14.32 -24.11 -30.23
N LYS A 15 -14.74 -23.71 -29.04
CA LYS A 15 -13.86 -23.00 -28.08
C LYS A 15 -13.64 -23.76 -26.78
N ALA A 16 -14.39 -24.82 -26.52
CA ALA A 16 -14.24 -25.65 -25.32
C ALA A 16 -12.82 -26.22 -25.23
N ASP A 17 -12.30 -26.81 -26.32
CA ASP A 17 -10.95 -27.40 -26.34
C ASP A 17 -9.85 -26.40 -25.96
N PHE A 18 -10.01 -25.12 -26.33
CA PHE A 18 -9.05 -24.08 -25.97
C PHE A 18 -9.02 -23.86 -24.47
N TYR A 19 -10.19 -23.72 -23.85
CA TYR A 19 -10.26 -23.47 -22.42
C TYR A 19 -9.85 -24.71 -21.62
N ILE A 20 -10.19 -25.92 -22.07
CA ILE A 20 -9.68 -27.17 -21.46
C ILE A 20 -8.15 -27.19 -21.47
N LEU A 21 -7.53 -26.95 -22.63
CA LEU A 21 -6.07 -26.91 -22.74
C LEU A 21 -5.45 -25.79 -21.88
N TYR A 22 -6.07 -24.60 -21.90
CA TYR A 22 -5.66 -23.47 -21.07
C TYR A 22 -5.70 -23.82 -19.59
N THR A 23 -6.79 -24.41 -19.11
CA THR A 23 -6.94 -24.83 -17.70
C THR A 23 -5.92 -25.89 -17.31
N ILE A 24 -5.68 -26.91 -18.15
CA ILE A 24 -4.71 -27.97 -17.86
C ILE A 24 -3.30 -27.39 -17.73
N VAL A 25 -2.88 -26.56 -18.69
CA VAL A 25 -1.52 -26.00 -18.69
C VAL A 25 -1.36 -24.95 -17.59
N PHE A 26 -2.38 -24.13 -17.35
CA PHE A 26 -2.41 -23.21 -16.21
C PHE A 26 -2.27 -23.97 -14.88
N ALA A 27 -3.03 -25.05 -14.69
CA ALA A 27 -2.97 -25.86 -13.48
C ALA A 27 -1.59 -26.49 -13.29
N ALA A 28 -0.96 -27.01 -14.35
CA ALA A 28 0.37 -27.59 -14.28
C ALA A 28 1.43 -26.57 -13.83
N ILE A 29 1.45 -25.36 -14.42
CA ILE A 29 2.42 -24.31 -14.05
C ILE A 29 2.10 -23.74 -12.66
N SER A 30 0.83 -23.56 -12.32
CA SER A 30 0.43 -23.06 -11.00
C SER A 30 0.75 -24.07 -9.89
N LEU A 31 0.57 -25.36 -10.16
CA LEU A 31 0.98 -26.43 -9.25
C LEU A 31 2.50 -26.43 -9.04
N PHE A 32 3.28 -26.18 -10.10
CA PHE A 32 4.73 -26.01 -9.98
C PHE A 32 5.09 -24.83 -9.08
N ILE A 33 4.47 -23.65 -9.28
CA ILE A 33 4.68 -22.48 -8.41
C ILE A 33 4.29 -22.81 -6.96
N TYR A 34 3.09 -23.36 -6.74
CA TYR A 34 2.62 -23.73 -5.40
C TYR A 34 3.54 -24.78 -4.76
N SER A 35 4.09 -25.72 -5.53
CA SER A 35 5.01 -26.73 -5.01
C SER A 35 6.29 -26.13 -4.42
N CYS A 36 6.76 -24.99 -4.94
CA CYS A 36 7.89 -24.26 -4.36
C CYS A 36 7.60 -23.81 -2.93
N PHE A 37 6.36 -23.43 -2.61
CA PHE A 37 5.95 -23.05 -1.27
C PHE A 37 5.68 -24.28 -0.39
N TYR A 38 4.88 -25.22 -0.92
CA TYR A 38 4.45 -26.41 -0.20
C TYR A 38 5.62 -27.26 0.30
N PHE A 39 6.61 -27.55 -0.56
CA PHE A 39 7.78 -28.35 -0.17
C PHE A 39 8.73 -27.64 0.80
N ASN A 40 8.64 -26.31 0.91
CA ASN A 40 9.41 -25.52 1.86
C ASN A 40 8.60 -25.16 3.13
N GLY A 41 7.41 -25.74 3.32
CA GLY A 41 6.57 -25.48 4.51
C GLY A 41 6.02 -24.05 4.59
N LYS A 42 5.97 -23.34 3.45
CA LYS A 42 5.53 -21.95 3.36
C LYS A 42 4.09 -21.84 2.83
N SER A 43 3.38 -20.81 3.28
CA SER A 43 2.11 -20.32 2.73
C SER A 43 2.37 -19.32 1.59
N LEU A 44 1.33 -18.93 0.86
CA LEU A 44 1.39 -17.81 -0.09
C LEU A 44 1.12 -16.45 0.57
N ILE A 45 1.19 -16.36 1.89
CA ILE A 45 0.93 -15.13 2.65
C ILE A 45 2.25 -14.45 2.98
N TRP A 46 2.43 -13.24 2.47
CA TRP A 46 3.64 -12.46 2.71
C TRP A 46 3.69 -11.97 4.17
N SER A 47 4.80 -12.17 4.86
CA SER A 47 4.95 -11.84 6.29
C SER A 47 4.85 -10.37 6.61
N HIS A 48 5.17 -9.49 5.64
CA HIS A 48 5.15 -8.04 5.82
C HIS A 48 3.74 -7.46 5.66
N ASP A 49 3.26 -7.12 4.46
CA ASP A 49 1.91 -6.55 4.32
C ASP A 49 0.82 -7.63 4.27
N GLY A 50 1.19 -8.87 3.91
CA GLY A 50 0.22 -9.95 3.70
C GLY A 50 -0.57 -10.26 4.96
N VAL A 51 0.11 -10.39 6.11
CA VAL A 51 -0.50 -10.68 7.42
C VAL A 51 -1.28 -9.48 8.01
N PRO A 52 -0.65 -8.35 8.39
CA PRO A 52 -1.32 -7.23 9.06
C PRO A 52 -2.35 -6.49 8.19
N GLN A 53 -2.27 -6.59 6.85
CA GLN A 53 -3.18 -5.87 5.95
C GLN A 53 -4.07 -6.79 5.12
N HIS A 54 -3.50 -7.61 4.23
CA HIS A 54 -4.29 -8.27 3.18
C HIS A 54 -5.18 -9.41 3.71
N ILE A 55 -4.61 -10.37 4.45
CA ILE A 55 -5.40 -11.47 5.03
C ILE A 55 -6.24 -11.00 6.21
N ASN A 56 -5.70 -10.10 7.05
CA ASN A 56 -6.45 -9.49 8.14
C ASN A 56 -7.72 -8.80 7.62
N ALA A 57 -7.62 -7.96 6.58
CA ALA A 57 -8.77 -7.33 5.94
C ALA A 57 -9.74 -8.36 5.34
N LEU A 58 -9.25 -9.45 4.73
CA LEU A 58 -10.11 -10.50 4.15
C LEU A 58 -10.89 -11.26 5.23
N ALA A 59 -10.24 -11.61 6.34
CA ALA A 59 -10.85 -12.30 7.46
C ALA A 59 -11.91 -11.40 8.13
N TYR A 60 -11.55 -10.14 8.40
CA TYR A 60 -12.46 -9.13 8.90
C TYR A 60 -13.67 -8.93 7.97
N TYR A 61 -13.43 -8.78 6.67
CA TYR A 61 -14.50 -8.54 5.69
C TYR A 61 -15.47 -9.72 5.57
N GLY A 62 -14.96 -10.96 5.64
CA GLY A 62 -15.82 -12.15 5.69
C GLY A 62 -16.76 -12.13 6.91
N LYS A 63 -16.23 -11.80 8.09
CA LYS A 63 -17.01 -11.65 9.32
C LYS A 63 -18.01 -10.50 9.21
N TYR A 64 -17.58 -9.35 8.71
CA TYR A 64 -18.42 -8.18 8.43
C TYR A 64 -19.62 -8.55 7.52
N LEU A 65 -19.37 -9.20 6.38
CA LEU A 65 -20.43 -9.59 5.45
C LEU A 65 -21.41 -10.60 6.06
N ARG A 66 -20.90 -11.57 6.84
CA ARG A 66 -21.76 -12.53 7.55
C ARG A 66 -22.63 -11.84 8.59
N ASN A 67 -22.09 -10.88 9.34
CA ASN A 67 -22.87 -10.09 10.30
C ASN A 67 -23.97 -9.28 9.61
N VAL A 68 -23.65 -8.59 8.50
CA VAL A 68 -24.65 -7.86 7.70
C VAL A 68 -25.75 -8.79 7.20
N LEU A 69 -25.40 -9.98 6.69
CA LEU A 69 -26.38 -10.98 6.25
C LEU A 69 -27.20 -11.53 7.42
N GLN A 70 -26.58 -11.78 8.56
CA GLN A 70 -27.26 -12.27 9.75
C GLN A 70 -28.32 -11.25 10.18
N THR A 71 -27.96 -9.99 10.40
CA THR A 71 -28.91 -8.92 10.78
C THR A 71 -30.02 -8.73 9.73
N LEU A 72 -29.69 -8.82 8.44
CA LEU A 72 -30.68 -8.74 7.37
C LEU A 72 -31.69 -9.89 7.41
N VAL A 73 -31.24 -11.12 7.71
CA VAL A 73 -32.08 -12.32 7.69
C VAL A 73 -32.84 -12.51 9.00
N THR A 74 -32.20 -12.29 10.15
CA THR A 74 -32.78 -12.56 11.48
C THR A 74 -33.54 -11.37 12.04
N GLU A 75 -33.07 -10.15 11.82
CA GLU A 75 -33.69 -8.92 12.37
C GLU A 75 -34.50 -8.15 11.30
N HIS A 76 -34.48 -8.61 10.04
CA HIS A 76 -35.13 -7.94 8.90
C HIS A 76 -34.69 -6.47 8.73
N LYS A 77 -33.47 -6.15 9.16
CA LYS A 77 -32.91 -4.80 9.14
C LYS A 77 -31.59 -4.81 8.37
N LEU A 78 -31.46 -3.93 7.37
CA LEU A 78 -30.16 -3.69 6.74
C LEU A 78 -29.34 -2.77 7.65
N SER A 79 -28.41 -3.35 8.42
CA SER A 79 -27.45 -2.62 9.24
C SER A 79 -26.06 -2.73 8.63
N LEU A 80 -25.50 -1.62 8.18
CA LEU A 80 -24.16 -1.55 7.59
C LEU A 80 -23.24 -0.78 8.56
N PRO A 81 -22.35 -1.46 9.30
CA PRO A 81 -21.33 -0.77 10.07
C PRO A 81 -20.42 0.05 9.14
N MET A 82 -20.20 1.30 9.49
CA MET A 82 -19.39 2.28 8.74
C MET A 82 -18.16 2.71 9.55
N TRP A 83 -18.22 2.65 10.88
CA TRP A 83 -17.11 2.96 11.79
C TRP A 83 -16.77 1.76 12.66
N ASP A 84 -15.49 1.54 12.93
CA ASP A 84 -15.01 0.52 13.86
C ASP A 84 -13.93 1.09 14.79
N MET A 85 -14.13 0.95 16.10
CA MET A 85 -13.19 1.38 17.15
C MET A 85 -11.92 0.51 17.21
N HIS A 86 -11.99 -0.71 16.68
CA HIS A 86 -10.87 -1.65 16.70
C HIS A 86 -9.80 -1.37 15.61
N ILE A 87 -10.02 -0.37 14.75
CA ILE A 87 -9.08 0.03 13.69
C ILE A 87 -8.31 1.27 14.15
N GLY A 88 -7.13 1.04 14.77
CA GLY A 88 -6.35 2.10 15.41
C GLY A 88 -7.16 2.82 16.49
N TYR A 89 -7.17 4.15 16.46
CA TYR A 89 -7.97 4.97 17.39
C TYR A 89 -9.48 4.98 17.09
N GLY A 90 -9.90 4.28 16.03
CA GLY A 90 -11.22 4.32 15.41
C GLY A 90 -11.11 4.85 13.98
N SER A 91 -11.70 4.12 13.02
CA SER A 91 -11.62 4.49 11.60
C SER A 91 -12.89 4.14 10.82
N ASP A 92 -13.08 4.83 9.68
CA ASP A 92 -14.07 4.46 8.68
C ASP A 92 -13.70 3.15 8.00
N ILE A 93 -14.63 2.18 8.00
CA ILE A 93 -14.41 0.84 7.46
C ILE A 93 -14.25 0.89 5.93
N LEU A 94 -15.09 1.66 5.24
CA LEU A 94 -15.15 1.70 3.78
C LEU A 94 -13.85 2.28 3.19
N THR A 95 -13.44 3.47 3.65
CA THR A 95 -12.29 4.16 3.09
C THR A 95 -10.97 3.49 3.47
N THR A 96 -10.90 2.87 4.65
CA THR A 96 -9.71 2.14 5.11
C THR A 96 -9.51 0.83 4.33
N LEU A 97 -10.57 0.03 4.18
CA LEU A 97 -10.46 -1.33 3.64
C LEU A 97 -10.69 -1.44 2.13
N HIS A 98 -11.14 -0.39 1.44
CA HIS A 98 -11.37 -0.42 -0.01
C HIS A 98 -10.11 -0.74 -0.84
N TYR A 99 -8.93 -0.25 -0.44
CA TYR A 99 -7.70 -0.58 -1.18
C TYR A 99 -7.41 -2.10 -1.20
N TYR A 100 -7.94 -2.83 -0.21
CA TYR A 100 -7.69 -4.24 0.02
C TYR A 100 -8.87 -5.10 -0.41
N VAL A 101 -10.06 -4.95 0.19
CA VAL A 101 -11.14 -5.93 0.06
C VAL A 101 -12.48 -5.35 -0.39
N ILE A 102 -12.85 -4.15 0.03
CA ILE A 102 -14.20 -3.62 -0.25
C ILE A 102 -14.27 -3.16 -1.71
N GLY A 103 -15.29 -3.66 -2.43
CA GLY A 103 -15.55 -3.30 -3.82
C GLY A 103 -14.98 -4.26 -4.86
N ASP A 104 -14.00 -5.12 -4.49
CA ASP A 104 -13.56 -6.25 -5.33
C ASP A 104 -14.63 -7.35 -5.34
N PRO A 105 -15.23 -7.70 -6.50
CA PRO A 105 -16.25 -8.74 -6.56
C PRO A 105 -15.79 -10.12 -6.08
N LEU A 106 -14.48 -10.42 -6.14
CA LEU A 106 -13.94 -11.73 -5.76
C LEU A 106 -13.85 -11.91 -4.24
N THR A 107 -13.69 -10.82 -3.48
CA THR A 107 -13.61 -10.88 -2.01
C THR A 107 -14.98 -11.12 -1.38
N LEU A 108 -16.07 -10.90 -2.11
CA LEU A 108 -17.42 -11.29 -1.67
C LEU A 108 -17.52 -12.79 -1.38
N LEU A 109 -16.64 -13.63 -1.96
CA LEU A 109 -16.58 -15.06 -1.64
C LEU A 109 -16.23 -15.33 -0.18
N SER A 110 -15.61 -14.38 0.52
CA SER A 110 -15.30 -14.48 1.96
C SER A 110 -16.53 -14.70 2.83
N VAL A 111 -17.73 -14.27 2.39
CA VAL A 111 -18.96 -14.48 3.13
C VAL A 111 -19.29 -15.97 3.31
N PHE A 112 -18.91 -16.81 2.35
CA PHE A 112 -19.19 -18.24 2.33
C PHE A 112 -18.12 -19.08 3.04
N VAL A 113 -17.03 -18.47 3.50
CA VAL A 113 -15.89 -19.17 4.08
C VAL A 113 -15.76 -18.81 5.56
N PRO A 114 -15.75 -19.79 6.49
CA PRO A 114 -15.59 -19.51 7.90
C PRO A 114 -14.18 -18.94 8.16
N GLU A 115 -14.04 -18.23 9.28
CA GLU A 115 -12.83 -17.47 9.61
C GLU A 115 -11.55 -18.32 9.59
N LYS A 116 -11.60 -19.54 10.16
CA LYS A 116 -10.48 -20.49 10.20
C LYS A 116 -9.95 -20.92 8.82
N ASP A 117 -10.77 -20.83 7.78
CA ASP A 117 -10.43 -21.27 6.42
C ASP A 117 -10.07 -20.07 5.51
N THR A 118 -9.88 -18.87 6.09
CA THR A 118 -9.57 -17.65 5.33
C THR A 118 -8.23 -17.73 4.62
N GLU A 119 -7.22 -18.40 5.20
CA GLU A 119 -5.93 -18.63 4.52
C GLU A 119 -6.13 -19.39 3.21
N ILE A 120 -6.91 -20.47 3.24
CA ILE A 120 -7.22 -21.27 2.04
C ILE A 120 -7.92 -20.43 0.98
N LEU A 121 -8.90 -19.61 1.39
CA LEU A 121 -9.57 -18.70 0.47
C LEU A 121 -8.58 -17.69 -0.13
N TYR A 122 -7.70 -17.11 0.70
CA TYR A 122 -6.70 -16.13 0.27
C TYR A 122 -5.83 -16.71 -0.85
N GLU A 123 -5.28 -17.90 -0.65
CA GLU A 123 -4.44 -18.59 -1.65
C GLU A 123 -5.22 -18.94 -2.92
N LEU A 124 -6.45 -19.45 -2.77
CA LEU A 124 -7.32 -19.75 -3.91
C LEU A 124 -7.62 -18.50 -4.75
N LEU A 125 -7.87 -17.37 -4.09
CA LEU A 125 -8.17 -16.11 -4.75
C LEU A 125 -6.98 -15.55 -5.53
N ILE A 126 -5.73 -15.81 -5.11
CA ILE A 126 -4.53 -15.46 -5.89
C ILE A 126 -4.59 -16.14 -7.27
N PHE A 127 -4.69 -17.48 -7.29
CA PHE A 127 -4.70 -18.22 -8.55
C PHE A 127 -5.97 -17.98 -9.36
N LEU A 128 -7.13 -17.78 -8.71
CA LEU A 128 -8.37 -17.44 -9.40
C LEU A 128 -8.25 -16.13 -10.17
N ARG A 129 -7.64 -15.08 -9.60
CA ARG A 129 -7.42 -13.81 -10.29
C ARG A 129 -6.54 -13.97 -11.52
N ILE A 130 -5.42 -14.68 -11.37
CA ILE A 130 -4.49 -14.95 -12.47
C ILE A 130 -5.18 -15.74 -13.59
N TYR A 131 -5.96 -16.75 -13.22
CA TYR A 131 -6.75 -17.53 -14.16
C TYR A 131 -7.74 -16.65 -14.94
N LEU A 132 -8.49 -15.79 -14.24
CA LEU A 132 -9.45 -14.87 -14.84
C LEU A 132 -8.79 -13.81 -15.74
N ALA A 133 -7.57 -13.36 -15.41
CA ALA A 133 -6.79 -12.47 -16.27
C ALA A 133 -6.50 -13.10 -17.64
N GLY A 134 -6.15 -14.38 -17.70
CA GLY A 134 -5.93 -15.08 -18.97
C GLY A 134 -7.24 -15.36 -19.72
N ILE A 135 -8.34 -15.63 -19.00
CA ILE A 135 -9.67 -15.74 -19.62
C ILE A 135 -10.07 -14.43 -20.29
N THR A 136 -10.00 -13.30 -19.59
CA THR A 136 -10.36 -11.98 -20.15
C THR A 136 -9.44 -11.56 -21.30
N PHE A 137 -8.13 -11.83 -21.19
CA PHE A 137 -7.18 -11.66 -22.30
C PHE A 137 -7.56 -12.48 -23.54
N SER A 138 -7.89 -13.76 -23.35
CA SER A 138 -8.27 -14.65 -24.45
C SER A 138 -9.59 -14.20 -25.11
N ILE A 139 -10.55 -13.72 -24.33
CA ILE A 139 -11.82 -13.15 -24.83
C ILE A 139 -11.55 -11.93 -25.71
N TYR A 140 -10.67 -11.02 -25.29
CA TYR A 140 -10.23 -9.88 -26.10
C TYR A 140 -9.59 -10.35 -27.41
N CYS A 141 -8.67 -11.32 -27.36
CA CYS A 141 -8.00 -11.86 -28.54
C CYS A 141 -8.98 -12.51 -29.53
N PHE A 142 -9.95 -13.29 -29.05
CA PHE A 142 -10.97 -13.90 -29.91
C PHE A 142 -11.94 -12.87 -30.49
N TYR A 143 -12.27 -11.81 -29.76
CA TYR A 143 -13.07 -10.71 -30.30
C TYR A 143 -12.33 -9.99 -31.45
N ARG A 144 -11.01 -9.89 -31.34
CA ARG A 144 -10.10 -9.39 -32.38
C ARG A 144 -9.84 -10.41 -33.51
N LYS A 145 -10.53 -11.56 -33.50
CA LYS A 145 -10.44 -12.64 -34.49
C LYS A 145 -9.06 -13.32 -34.60
N ASN A 146 -8.29 -13.34 -33.51
CA ASN A 146 -7.01 -14.04 -33.48
C ASN A 146 -7.18 -15.56 -33.41
N PRO A 147 -6.23 -16.34 -33.96
CA PRO A 147 -6.29 -17.81 -33.91
C PRO A 147 -6.07 -18.34 -32.49
N LYS A 148 -6.56 -19.56 -32.22
CA LYS A 148 -6.51 -20.19 -30.90
C LYS A 148 -5.07 -20.36 -30.40
N GLN A 149 -4.17 -20.82 -31.26
CA GLN A 149 -2.77 -21.09 -30.91
C GLN A 149 -2.03 -19.82 -30.49
N ALA A 150 -2.17 -18.75 -31.28
CA ALA A 150 -1.61 -17.44 -30.93
C ALA A 150 -2.19 -16.92 -29.61
N THR A 151 -3.51 -17.05 -29.44
CA THR A 151 -4.21 -16.61 -28.23
C THR A 151 -3.73 -17.39 -27.00
N PHE A 152 -3.48 -18.70 -27.14
CA PHE A 152 -2.99 -19.56 -26.07
C PHE A 152 -1.60 -19.11 -25.61
N LEU A 153 -0.66 -18.95 -26.55
CA LEU A 153 0.69 -18.47 -26.27
C LEU A 153 0.68 -17.09 -25.61
N GLY A 154 -0.12 -16.15 -26.14
CA GLY A 154 -0.27 -14.82 -25.55
C GLY A 154 -0.87 -14.85 -24.15
N SER A 155 -1.83 -15.74 -23.89
CA SER A 155 -2.45 -15.85 -22.56
C SER A 155 -1.43 -16.31 -21.52
N LEU A 156 -0.59 -17.29 -21.84
CA LEU A 156 0.48 -17.76 -20.94
C LEU A 156 1.53 -16.66 -20.69
N VAL A 157 1.95 -15.93 -21.72
CA VAL A 157 2.87 -14.79 -21.57
C VAL A 157 2.28 -13.72 -20.66
N TYR A 158 0.98 -13.46 -20.77
CA TYR A 158 0.33 -12.42 -19.99
C TYR A 158 0.23 -12.80 -18.50
N ILE A 159 -0.23 -14.01 -18.20
CA ILE A 159 -0.52 -14.41 -16.82
C ILE A 159 0.70 -14.91 -16.06
N PHE A 160 1.75 -15.37 -16.74
CA PHE A 160 3.02 -15.79 -16.12
C PHE A 160 4.17 -14.83 -16.44
N ALA A 161 3.87 -13.54 -16.63
CA ALA A 161 4.87 -12.50 -16.64
C ALA A 161 5.47 -12.32 -15.22
N GLY A 162 6.64 -11.67 -15.13
CA GLY A 162 7.33 -11.44 -13.86
C GLY A 162 6.47 -10.74 -12.82
N TRP A 163 5.63 -9.77 -13.23
CA TRP A 163 4.68 -9.10 -12.34
C TRP A 163 3.78 -10.08 -11.57
N THR A 164 3.29 -11.13 -12.24
CA THR A 164 2.45 -12.12 -11.58
C THR A 164 3.24 -13.02 -10.64
N ILE A 165 4.42 -13.47 -11.09
CA ILE A 165 5.28 -14.38 -10.32
C ILE A 165 5.79 -13.69 -9.05
N TYR A 166 6.01 -12.38 -9.11
CA TYR A 166 6.49 -11.59 -7.97
C TYR A 166 5.34 -10.86 -7.24
N ALA A 167 4.79 -9.81 -7.84
CA ALA A 167 3.95 -8.85 -7.15
C ALA A 167 2.58 -9.41 -6.78
N SER A 168 1.95 -10.20 -7.66
CA SER A 168 0.63 -10.80 -7.38
C SER A 168 0.68 -11.85 -6.27
N MET A 169 1.85 -12.41 -5.95
CA MET A 169 2.04 -13.35 -4.84
C MET A 169 2.14 -12.61 -3.50
N LYS A 170 2.83 -11.46 -3.47
CA LYS A 170 2.88 -10.60 -2.27
C LYS A 170 1.56 -9.88 -2.00
N HIS A 171 0.93 -9.41 -3.08
CA HIS A 171 -0.26 -8.58 -3.04
C HIS A 171 -1.30 -9.12 -4.03
N PRO A 172 -2.26 -9.95 -3.59
CA PRO A 172 -3.22 -10.62 -4.48
C PRO A 172 -3.99 -9.63 -5.38
N TYR A 173 -4.38 -8.48 -4.82
CA TYR A 173 -5.17 -7.46 -5.50
C TYR A 173 -4.40 -6.76 -6.63
N PHE A 174 -3.07 -6.87 -6.69
CA PHE A 174 -2.24 -6.30 -7.76
C PHE A 174 -2.45 -7.00 -9.11
N SER A 175 -3.19 -8.12 -9.11
CA SER A 175 -3.62 -8.82 -10.33
C SER A 175 -5.00 -8.38 -10.84
N ASN A 176 -5.82 -7.68 -10.05
CA ASN A 176 -7.11 -7.14 -10.47
C ASN A 176 -7.05 -6.31 -11.77
N PRO A 177 -6.10 -5.37 -11.96
CA PRO A 177 -6.00 -4.64 -13.22
C PRO A 177 -5.80 -5.55 -14.44
N MET A 178 -5.18 -6.72 -14.26
CA MET A 178 -4.94 -7.67 -15.35
C MET A 178 -6.24 -8.32 -15.85
N ILE A 179 -7.27 -8.39 -15.01
CA ILE A 179 -8.61 -8.89 -15.36
C ILE A 179 -9.38 -7.78 -16.10
N TYR A 180 -9.33 -6.56 -15.60
CA TYR A 180 -10.19 -5.48 -16.08
C TYR A 180 -9.67 -4.82 -17.36
N LEU A 181 -8.35 -4.64 -17.52
CA LEU A 181 -7.79 -3.95 -18.68
C LEU A 181 -8.22 -4.61 -20.00
N PRO A 182 -8.10 -5.94 -20.22
CA PRO A 182 -8.56 -6.56 -21.48
C PRO A 182 -10.03 -6.28 -21.79
N LEU A 183 -10.90 -6.24 -20.78
CA LEU A 183 -12.33 -5.96 -20.92
C LEU A 183 -12.59 -4.49 -21.29
N VAL A 184 -11.88 -3.55 -20.65
CA VAL A 184 -11.96 -2.12 -20.97
C VAL A 184 -11.49 -1.87 -22.42
N LEU A 185 -10.35 -2.44 -22.82
CA LEU A 185 -9.84 -2.32 -24.19
C LEU A 185 -10.80 -2.94 -25.22
N MET A 186 -11.42 -4.08 -24.89
CA MET A 186 -12.49 -4.69 -25.71
C MET A 186 -13.71 -3.77 -25.81
N GLY A 187 -14.08 -3.10 -24.72
CA GLY A 187 -15.15 -2.11 -24.68
C GLY A 187 -14.89 -0.94 -25.63
N ILE A 188 -13.66 -0.41 -25.65
CA ILE A 188 -13.24 0.64 -26.59
C ILE A 188 -13.39 0.18 -28.03
N GLU A 189 -12.93 -1.03 -28.33
CA GLU A 189 -13.06 -1.61 -29.67
C GLU A 189 -14.51 -1.77 -30.12
N LYS A 190 -15.40 -2.18 -29.22
CA LYS A 190 -16.84 -2.25 -29.49
C LYS A 190 -17.44 -0.89 -29.79
N ILE A 191 -17.07 0.13 -29.01
CA ILE A 191 -17.55 1.50 -29.21
C ILE A 191 -17.10 2.04 -30.58
N TYR A 192 -15.84 1.85 -30.97
CA TYR A 192 -15.36 2.26 -32.30
C TYR A 192 -16.06 1.53 -33.45
N LYS A 193 -16.39 0.25 -33.26
CA LYS A 193 -17.19 -0.54 -34.22
C LYS A 193 -18.69 -0.22 -34.19
N LYS A 194 -19.11 0.78 -33.40
CA LYS A 194 -20.51 1.18 -33.19
C LYS A 194 -21.38 0.02 -32.65
N GLU A 195 -20.77 -0.90 -31.91
CA GLU A 195 -21.46 -1.92 -31.13
C GLU A 195 -21.94 -1.33 -29.79
N LYS A 196 -22.54 -2.19 -28.96
CA LYS A 196 -23.07 -1.84 -27.63
C LYS A 196 -21.94 -1.41 -26.67
N PRO A 197 -22.05 -0.27 -25.97
CA PRO A 197 -21.01 0.24 -25.08
C PRO A 197 -20.98 -0.43 -23.70
N TYR A 198 -21.92 -1.36 -23.43
CA TYR A 198 -22.16 -1.86 -22.07
C TYR A 198 -20.93 -2.48 -21.41
N LEU A 199 -20.11 -3.20 -22.19
CA LEU A 199 -18.88 -3.80 -21.68
C LEU A 199 -17.88 -2.75 -21.18
N PHE A 200 -17.76 -1.62 -21.90
CA PHE A 200 -16.88 -0.54 -21.47
C PHE A 200 -17.38 0.06 -20.16
N ILE A 201 -18.68 0.38 -20.07
CA ILE A 201 -19.28 0.99 -18.88
C ILE A 201 -19.14 0.05 -17.67
N CYS A 202 -19.54 -1.22 -17.80
CA CYS A 202 -19.49 -2.16 -16.68
C CYS A 202 -18.06 -2.50 -16.25
N ALA A 203 -17.13 -2.74 -17.19
CA ALA A 203 -15.75 -3.06 -16.84
C ALA A 203 -15.03 -1.88 -16.19
N THR A 204 -15.33 -0.66 -16.64
CA THR A 204 -14.78 0.58 -16.05
C THR A 204 -15.36 0.82 -14.66
N ALA A 205 -16.67 0.62 -14.48
CA ALA A 205 -17.34 0.77 -13.19
C ALA A 205 -16.79 -0.23 -12.15
N VAL A 206 -16.67 -1.52 -12.53
CA VAL A 206 -16.07 -2.54 -11.66
C VAL A 206 -14.61 -2.20 -11.35
N ALA A 207 -13.81 -1.78 -12.33
CA ALA A 207 -12.43 -1.37 -12.07
C ALA A 207 -12.35 -0.22 -11.05
N ALA A 208 -13.22 0.79 -11.17
CA ALA A 208 -13.29 1.92 -10.25
C ALA A 208 -13.74 1.52 -8.84
N MET A 209 -14.68 0.58 -8.72
CA MET A 209 -15.14 0.06 -7.44
C MET A 209 -14.12 -0.87 -6.76
N SER A 210 -13.31 -1.61 -7.54
CA SER A 210 -12.43 -2.63 -6.98
C SER A 210 -11.18 -2.08 -6.32
N ASN A 211 -10.56 -1.05 -6.92
CA ASN A 211 -9.33 -0.44 -6.39
C ASN A 211 -9.02 0.88 -7.11
N PHE A 212 -9.04 2.00 -6.39
CA PHE A 212 -8.85 3.34 -6.96
C PHE A 212 -7.46 3.52 -7.60
N TYR A 213 -6.43 2.94 -6.99
CA TYR A 213 -5.04 3.11 -7.40
C TYR A 213 -4.77 2.44 -8.76
N PHE A 214 -5.22 1.20 -8.94
CA PHE A 214 -5.11 0.54 -10.24
C PHE A 214 -6.10 1.10 -11.27
N PHE A 215 -7.29 1.56 -10.83
CA PHE A 215 -8.24 2.22 -11.72
C PHE A 215 -7.69 3.51 -12.33
N TYR A 216 -6.95 4.32 -11.55
CA TYR A 216 -6.24 5.50 -12.04
C TYR A 216 -5.32 5.14 -13.21
N MET A 217 -4.47 4.11 -13.05
CA MET A 217 -3.60 3.63 -14.12
C MET A 217 -4.39 3.12 -15.34
N ILE A 218 -5.45 2.32 -15.12
CA ILE A 218 -6.33 1.82 -16.19
C ILE A 218 -6.93 2.99 -16.98
N SER A 219 -7.31 4.09 -16.32
CA SER A 219 -7.84 5.30 -16.95
C SER A 219 -6.85 5.97 -17.89
N ILE A 220 -5.56 6.01 -17.51
CA ILE A 220 -4.49 6.51 -18.40
C ILE A 220 -4.30 5.57 -19.59
N PHE A 221 -4.15 4.26 -19.35
CA PHE A 221 -3.92 3.29 -20.44
C PHE A 221 -5.11 3.16 -21.40
N MET A 222 -6.34 3.28 -20.91
CA MET A 222 -7.51 3.24 -21.77
C MET A 222 -7.56 4.46 -22.71
N MET A 223 -7.17 5.65 -22.22
CA MET A 223 -7.05 6.87 -23.05
C MET A 223 -5.96 6.71 -24.10
N LEU A 224 -4.76 6.28 -23.70
CA LEU A 224 -3.64 6.03 -24.63
C LEU A 224 -4.04 5.01 -25.70
N TYR A 225 -4.67 3.90 -25.30
CA TYR A 225 -5.17 2.89 -26.23
C TYR A 225 -6.22 3.48 -27.17
N ALA A 226 -7.22 4.20 -26.65
CA ALA A 226 -8.26 4.80 -27.47
C ALA A 226 -7.68 5.75 -28.52
N ALA A 227 -6.69 6.57 -28.15
CA ALA A 227 -5.99 7.47 -29.05
C ALA A 227 -5.23 6.72 -30.16
N PHE A 228 -4.36 5.76 -29.81
CA PHE A 228 -3.64 4.97 -30.80
C PHE A 228 -4.56 4.21 -31.76
N ARG A 229 -5.66 3.67 -31.23
CA ARG A 229 -6.64 2.94 -32.03
C ARG A 229 -7.43 3.86 -32.96
N TYR A 230 -7.78 5.07 -32.53
CA TYR A 230 -8.42 6.07 -33.39
C TYR A 230 -7.60 6.32 -34.66
N PHE A 231 -6.32 6.67 -34.50
CA PHE A 231 -5.43 6.99 -35.63
C PHE A 231 -5.17 5.78 -36.53
N GLY A 232 -5.29 4.56 -36.01
CA GLY A 232 -5.18 3.32 -36.77
C GLY A 232 -6.44 2.92 -37.55
N ILE A 233 -7.63 3.36 -37.13
CA ILE A 233 -8.90 3.02 -37.78
C ILE A 233 -9.32 4.10 -38.78
N PHE A 234 -9.25 5.38 -38.40
CA PHE A 234 -9.80 6.48 -39.19
C PHE A 234 -8.72 7.13 -40.07
N ARG A 235 -8.92 7.05 -41.39
CA ARG A 235 -8.03 7.67 -42.40
C ARG A 235 -8.31 9.16 -42.61
N LYS A 236 -9.59 9.56 -42.64
CA LYS A 236 -9.99 10.97 -42.64
C LYS A 236 -10.04 11.44 -41.19
N ARG A 237 -9.39 12.56 -40.90
CA ARG A 237 -9.20 13.07 -39.55
C ARG A 237 -9.59 14.53 -39.56
N SER A 238 -10.58 14.88 -38.75
CA SER A 238 -10.90 16.27 -38.43
C SER A 238 -10.85 16.43 -36.91
N VAL A 239 -10.48 17.63 -36.45
CA VAL A 239 -10.52 17.97 -35.02
C VAL A 239 -11.92 17.73 -34.45
N LYS A 240 -12.96 18.03 -35.25
CA LYS A 240 -14.35 17.76 -34.93
C LYS A 240 -14.63 16.27 -34.66
N ASP A 241 -14.14 15.37 -35.52
CA ASP A 241 -14.34 13.93 -35.34
C ASP A 241 -13.62 13.40 -34.09
N VAL A 242 -12.38 13.86 -33.84
CA VAL A 242 -11.62 13.49 -32.64
C VAL A 242 -12.38 13.93 -31.38
N PHE A 243 -12.84 15.18 -31.36
CA PHE A 243 -13.59 15.74 -30.24
C PHE A 243 -14.92 15.02 -30.01
N GLN A 244 -15.66 14.66 -31.07
CA GLN A 244 -16.89 13.87 -30.96
C GLN A 244 -16.66 12.48 -30.35
N TRP A 245 -15.59 11.80 -30.74
CA TRP A 245 -15.24 10.52 -30.11
C TRP A 245 -14.83 10.71 -28.65
N PHE A 246 -14.04 11.74 -28.35
CA PHE A 246 -13.66 12.07 -26.98
C PHE A 246 -14.91 12.29 -26.11
N LEU A 247 -15.83 13.16 -26.51
CA LEU A 247 -17.08 13.41 -25.79
C LEU A 247 -17.90 12.13 -25.58
N LYS A 248 -17.95 11.26 -26.58
CA LYS A 248 -18.67 9.99 -26.48
C LYS A 248 -18.04 9.05 -25.46
N PHE A 249 -16.71 8.92 -25.45
CA PHE A 249 -16.00 8.12 -24.45
C PHE A 249 -16.13 8.72 -23.06
N ALA A 250 -15.98 10.04 -22.93
CA ALA A 250 -16.16 10.78 -21.68
C ALA A 250 -17.56 10.56 -21.10
N GLY A 251 -18.62 10.64 -21.91
CA GLY A 251 -19.98 10.37 -21.46
C GLY A 251 -20.17 8.95 -20.90
N PHE A 252 -19.64 7.92 -21.58
CA PHE A 252 -19.71 6.55 -21.06
C PHE A 252 -18.83 6.32 -19.83
N TYR A 253 -17.68 6.98 -19.76
CA TYR A 253 -16.77 6.94 -18.61
C TYR A 253 -17.41 7.60 -17.39
N LEU A 254 -18.06 8.75 -17.56
CA LEU A 254 -18.82 9.42 -16.49
C LEU A 254 -19.96 8.55 -15.97
N VAL A 255 -20.70 7.86 -16.84
CA VAL A 255 -21.72 6.89 -16.41
C VAL A 255 -21.11 5.75 -15.60
N ALA A 256 -19.93 5.26 -15.99
CA ALA A 256 -19.24 4.23 -15.23
C ALA A 256 -18.80 4.71 -13.83
N LEU A 257 -18.25 5.93 -13.74
CA LEU A 257 -17.90 6.56 -12.47
C LEU A 257 -19.12 6.80 -11.58
N MET A 258 -20.23 7.26 -12.17
CA MET A 258 -21.49 7.44 -11.45
C MET A 258 -21.96 6.10 -10.86
N ILE A 259 -21.95 5.01 -11.63
CA ILE A 259 -22.29 3.68 -11.10
C ILE A 259 -21.39 3.30 -9.91
N ALA A 260 -20.10 3.58 -10.00
CA ALA A 260 -19.13 3.28 -8.94
C ALA A 260 -19.17 4.24 -7.74
N ALA A 261 -19.92 5.36 -7.82
CA ALA A 261 -19.79 6.50 -6.91
C ALA A 261 -20.07 6.18 -5.44
N LEU A 262 -20.95 5.22 -5.14
CA LEU A 262 -21.22 4.77 -3.76
C LEU A 262 -19.94 4.40 -2.99
N ILE A 263 -18.96 3.77 -3.65
CA ILE A 263 -17.67 3.39 -3.06
C ILE A 263 -16.59 4.38 -3.47
N PHE A 264 -16.54 4.70 -4.77
CA PHE A 264 -15.43 5.46 -5.35
C PHE A 264 -15.36 6.90 -4.83
N LEU A 265 -16.51 7.57 -4.64
CA LEU A 265 -16.53 8.98 -4.22
C LEU A 265 -16.02 9.16 -2.78
N PRO A 266 -16.54 8.44 -1.75
CA PRO A 266 -16.00 8.52 -0.39
C PRO A 266 -14.47 8.30 -0.34
N VAL A 267 -13.98 7.26 -1.02
CA VAL A 267 -12.56 6.88 -0.99
C VAL A 267 -11.67 7.98 -1.58
N VAL A 268 -12.02 8.50 -2.76
CA VAL A 268 -11.19 9.50 -3.45
C VAL A 268 -11.17 10.82 -2.69
N MET A 269 -12.30 11.23 -2.09
CA MET A 269 -12.35 12.45 -1.28
C MET A 269 -11.50 12.32 -0.02
N THR A 270 -11.51 11.17 0.65
CA THR A 270 -10.64 10.92 1.82
C THR A 270 -9.16 10.91 1.41
N LEU A 271 -8.81 10.28 0.30
CA LEU A 271 -7.43 10.21 -0.20
C LEU A 271 -6.78 11.58 -0.39
N PHE A 272 -7.51 12.54 -0.98
CA PHE A 272 -6.99 13.91 -1.19
C PHE A 272 -6.72 14.66 0.12
N GLY A 273 -7.33 14.24 1.23
CA GLY A 273 -7.09 14.79 2.57
C GLY A 273 -5.91 14.16 3.32
N THR A 274 -5.24 13.15 2.77
CA THR A 274 -4.11 12.47 3.45
C THR A 274 -2.77 13.18 3.26
N GLU A 275 -1.91 13.15 4.29
CA GLU A 275 -0.55 13.72 4.25
C GLU A 275 0.31 13.05 3.17
N ARG A 276 0.23 11.72 3.02
CA ARG A 276 0.87 10.95 1.95
C ARG A 276 0.65 11.51 0.55
N PHE A 277 -0.55 12.02 0.25
CA PHE A 277 -0.87 12.57 -1.06
C PHE A 277 -0.33 14.00 -1.23
N GLN A 278 -0.10 14.71 -0.12
CA GLN A 278 0.40 16.09 -0.10
C GLN A 278 1.93 16.18 0.01
N ALA A 279 2.60 15.09 0.45
CA ALA A 279 4.05 15.04 0.61
C ALA A 279 4.81 15.26 -0.72
N GLN A 280 5.77 16.18 -0.70
CA GLN A 280 6.66 16.43 -1.83
C GLN A 280 7.74 15.34 -1.89
N ASN A 281 7.74 14.55 -2.95
CA ASN A 281 8.71 13.49 -3.17
C ASN A 281 9.78 13.93 -4.15
N TYR A 282 11.04 13.57 -3.90
CA TYR A 282 12.11 13.79 -4.88
C TYR A 282 11.90 12.92 -6.13
N VAL A 283 11.87 13.57 -7.30
CA VAL A 283 11.77 12.88 -8.60
C VAL A 283 13.05 13.18 -9.39
N PRO A 284 13.96 12.21 -9.54
CA PRO A 284 15.17 12.42 -10.30
C PRO A 284 14.87 12.54 -11.80
N LEU A 285 15.70 13.30 -12.53
CA LEU A 285 15.56 13.46 -13.98
C LEU A 285 15.81 12.14 -14.74
N LEU A 286 16.75 11.33 -14.26
CA LEU A 286 17.11 10.01 -14.79
C LEU A 286 17.19 9.01 -13.65
N TYR A 287 16.96 7.74 -13.93
CA TYR A 287 17.20 6.67 -12.96
C TYR A 287 18.70 6.54 -12.67
N ASP A 288 19.03 5.79 -11.62
CA ASP A 288 20.41 5.40 -11.36
C ASP A 288 20.99 4.65 -12.56
N ARG A 289 22.29 4.85 -12.83
CA ARG A 289 23.00 4.25 -13.97
C ARG A 289 22.75 2.73 -14.08
N ILE A 290 22.75 2.03 -12.95
CA ILE A 290 22.51 0.59 -12.89
C ILE A 290 21.14 0.17 -13.44
N TYR A 291 20.12 1.03 -13.31
CA TYR A 291 18.80 0.79 -13.90
C TYR A 291 18.94 0.63 -15.42
N TYR A 292 19.65 1.55 -16.07
CA TYR A 292 19.85 1.54 -17.52
C TYR A 292 20.77 0.42 -17.98
N GLU A 293 21.81 0.11 -17.20
CA GLU A 293 22.73 -0.99 -17.50
C GLU A 293 22.02 -2.35 -17.47
N LYS A 294 21.15 -2.58 -16.47
CA LYS A 294 20.38 -3.82 -16.34
C LYS A 294 19.09 -3.85 -17.17
N TYR A 295 18.65 -2.70 -17.68
CA TYR A 295 17.33 -2.52 -18.31
C TYR A 295 16.93 -3.62 -19.28
N LEU A 296 17.78 -3.90 -20.28
CA LEU A 296 17.50 -4.89 -21.32
C LEU A 296 17.50 -6.33 -20.76
N GLY A 297 18.36 -6.63 -19.78
CA GLY A 297 18.33 -7.92 -19.09
C GLY A 297 17.02 -8.11 -18.34
N CYS A 298 16.57 -7.09 -17.63
CA CYS A 298 15.37 -7.14 -16.79
C CYS A 298 14.04 -7.26 -17.56
N LEU A 299 13.98 -6.87 -18.84
CA LEU A 299 12.76 -7.03 -19.65
C LEU A 299 12.34 -8.51 -19.78
N ILE A 300 13.29 -9.44 -19.78
CA ILE A 300 13.06 -10.88 -19.89
C ILE A 300 13.41 -11.60 -18.59
N GLY A 301 14.54 -11.21 -17.99
CA GLY A 301 15.18 -11.81 -16.83
C GLY A 301 14.84 -11.14 -15.51
N GLU A 302 15.84 -10.53 -14.87
CA GLU A 302 15.81 -10.03 -13.48
C GLU A 302 14.73 -8.96 -13.21
N ASN A 303 14.39 -8.73 -11.95
CA ASN A 303 13.47 -7.65 -11.56
C ASN A 303 14.12 -6.29 -11.80
N MET A 304 13.38 -5.32 -12.32
CA MET A 304 13.84 -3.93 -12.42
C MET A 304 13.73 -3.26 -11.05
N ILE A 305 14.55 -2.24 -10.83
CA ILE A 305 14.47 -1.39 -9.63
C ILE A 305 13.16 -0.57 -9.68
N GLN A 306 12.72 -0.04 -8.53
CA GLN A 306 11.49 0.75 -8.39
C GLN A 306 10.20 -0.02 -8.72
N TRP A 307 10.07 -1.24 -8.18
CA TRP A 307 8.88 -2.09 -8.34
C TRP A 307 8.52 -2.45 -9.79
N GLY A 308 9.43 -2.27 -10.75
CA GLY A 308 9.23 -2.70 -12.13
C GLY A 308 9.57 -4.18 -12.29
N VAL A 309 8.56 -5.06 -12.38
CA VAL A 309 8.82 -6.48 -12.63
C VAL A 309 8.27 -6.92 -13.98
N ALA A 310 9.12 -6.84 -15.01
CA ALA A 310 8.76 -7.24 -16.37
C ALA A 310 8.73 -8.77 -16.50
N GLY A 311 9.92 -9.41 -16.47
CA GLY A 311 10.05 -10.87 -16.57
C GLY A 311 9.26 -11.47 -17.74
N TYR A 312 9.27 -10.82 -18.90
CA TYR A 312 8.54 -11.31 -20.08
C TYR A 312 9.23 -12.56 -20.65
N SER A 313 8.48 -13.47 -21.26
CA SER A 313 9.12 -14.66 -21.83
C SER A 313 10.02 -14.32 -23.02
N ALA A 314 11.08 -15.10 -23.20
CA ALA A 314 11.99 -14.98 -24.34
C ALA A 314 11.24 -15.07 -25.69
N VAL A 315 10.21 -15.91 -25.76
CA VAL A 315 9.32 -16.07 -26.93
C VAL A 315 8.56 -14.78 -27.22
N ALA A 316 8.10 -14.06 -26.19
CA ALA A 316 7.40 -12.79 -26.38
C ALA A 316 8.31 -11.73 -27.00
N MET A 317 9.57 -11.64 -26.56
CA MET A 317 10.55 -10.74 -27.15
C MET A 317 10.92 -11.13 -28.59
N ALA A 318 11.03 -12.42 -28.90
CA ALA A 318 11.18 -12.88 -30.29
C ALA A 318 9.99 -12.42 -31.16
N GLY A 319 8.77 -12.43 -30.61
CA GLY A 319 7.58 -11.85 -31.25
C GLY A 319 7.70 -10.36 -31.55
N VAL A 320 8.33 -9.59 -30.65
CA VAL A 320 8.66 -8.16 -30.88
C VAL A 320 9.58 -8.04 -32.10
N PHE A 321 10.69 -8.77 -32.15
CA PHE A 321 11.61 -8.73 -33.31
C PHE A 321 10.90 -9.07 -34.62
N VAL A 322 9.99 -10.03 -34.61
CA VAL A 322 9.20 -10.41 -35.78
C VAL A 322 8.35 -9.25 -36.29
N ILE A 323 7.57 -8.58 -35.42
CA ILE A 323 6.75 -7.45 -35.89
C ILE A 323 7.61 -6.29 -36.38
N PHE A 324 8.75 -6.01 -35.74
CA PHE A 324 9.67 -4.94 -36.15
C PHE A 324 10.33 -5.22 -37.50
N SER A 325 10.58 -6.50 -37.85
CA SER A 325 11.11 -6.89 -39.15
C SER A 325 10.17 -6.55 -40.34
N LYS A 326 8.85 -6.51 -40.09
CA LYS A 326 7.80 -6.25 -41.08
C LYS A 326 7.66 -4.74 -41.34
N LYS A 327 8.02 -4.27 -42.54
CA LYS A 327 7.91 -2.85 -42.91
C LYS A 327 6.45 -2.42 -43.05
N LYS A 328 6.11 -1.22 -42.57
CA LYS A 328 4.78 -0.57 -42.69
C LYS A 328 3.58 -1.37 -42.13
N LYS A 329 3.83 -2.44 -41.36
CA LYS A 329 2.80 -3.24 -40.68
C LYS A 329 2.92 -3.06 -39.17
N TYR A 330 1.80 -3.21 -38.46
CA TYR A 330 1.71 -3.15 -37.00
C TYR A 330 2.17 -1.83 -36.36
N THR A 331 2.14 -0.72 -37.08
CA THR A 331 2.69 0.58 -36.63
C THR A 331 2.19 0.99 -35.24
N GLY A 332 0.90 0.82 -34.94
CA GLY A 332 0.36 1.15 -33.61
C GLY A 332 0.96 0.33 -32.47
N LEU A 333 1.25 -0.96 -32.68
CA LEU A 333 1.88 -1.80 -31.65
C LEU A 333 3.36 -1.45 -31.47
N LYS A 334 4.05 -1.11 -32.56
CA LYS A 334 5.45 -0.65 -32.51
C LYS A 334 5.57 0.67 -31.77
N LEU A 335 4.69 1.63 -32.05
CA LEU A 335 4.65 2.91 -31.36
C LEU A 335 4.31 2.74 -29.88
N GLY A 336 3.34 1.87 -29.55
CA GLY A 336 3.04 1.53 -28.17
C GLY A 336 4.23 0.91 -27.44
N PHE A 337 4.94 -0.02 -28.09
CA PHE A 337 6.15 -0.63 -27.53
C PHE A 337 7.22 0.43 -27.25
N VAL A 338 7.52 1.29 -28.22
CA VAL A 338 8.50 2.37 -28.06
C VAL A 338 8.07 3.32 -26.93
N LEU A 339 6.80 3.75 -26.90
CA LEU A 339 6.29 4.65 -25.87
C LEU A 339 6.43 4.07 -24.46
N LEU A 340 6.04 2.80 -24.25
CA LEU A 340 6.13 2.20 -22.92
C LEU A 340 7.59 1.95 -22.50
N ASN A 341 8.51 1.68 -23.44
CA ASN A 341 9.94 1.70 -23.11
C ASN A 341 10.39 3.11 -22.70
N LEU A 342 9.95 4.16 -23.39
CA LEU A 342 10.28 5.54 -23.00
C LEU A 342 9.76 5.87 -21.59
N PHE A 343 8.56 5.41 -21.22
CA PHE A 343 8.05 5.57 -19.86
C PHE A 343 8.93 4.86 -18.82
N LEU A 344 9.42 3.65 -19.12
CA LEU A 344 10.35 2.97 -18.21
C LEU A 344 11.73 3.63 -18.14
N LEU A 345 12.14 4.40 -19.15
CA LEU A 345 13.43 5.09 -19.17
C LEU A 345 13.40 6.45 -18.45
N ILE A 346 12.21 6.98 -18.13
CA ILE A 346 12.02 8.32 -17.54
C ILE A 346 11.33 8.19 -16.17
N PRO A 347 12.00 8.50 -15.05
CA PRO A 347 11.43 8.41 -13.69
C PRO A 347 10.11 9.16 -13.52
N PHE A 348 10.00 10.33 -14.15
CA PHE A 348 8.78 11.14 -14.11
C PHE A 348 7.54 10.37 -14.61
N ALA A 349 7.68 9.50 -15.62
CA ALA A 349 6.56 8.70 -16.08
C ALA A 349 6.12 7.67 -15.01
N GLY A 350 7.07 7.08 -14.28
CA GLY A 350 6.78 6.21 -13.12
C GLY A 350 6.10 6.98 -11.98
N HIS A 351 6.54 8.20 -11.70
CA HIS A 351 5.91 9.10 -10.73
C HIS A 351 4.45 9.44 -11.10
N VAL A 352 4.20 9.86 -12.34
CA VAL A 352 2.82 10.13 -12.83
C VAL A 352 1.95 8.87 -12.77
N LEU A 353 2.48 7.72 -13.21
CA LEU A 353 1.74 6.46 -13.20
C LEU A 353 1.56 5.88 -11.79
N ASN A 354 2.27 6.41 -10.79
CA ASN A 354 2.08 6.12 -9.37
C ASN A 354 1.26 7.21 -8.63
N GLY A 355 0.51 8.04 -9.36
CA GLY A 355 -0.38 9.04 -8.76
C GLY A 355 0.35 10.23 -8.13
N PHE A 356 1.53 10.58 -8.65
CA PHE A 356 2.38 11.69 -8.16
C PHE A 356 2.92 11.51 -6.72
N SER A 357 2.98 10.27 -6.22
CA SER A 357 3.69 9.92 -4.99
C SER A 357 5.19 9.71 -5.27
N TYR A 358 5.81 8.60 -4.88
CA TYR A 358 7.21 8.29 -5.25
C TYR A 358 7.32 7.65 -6.65
N VAL A 359 8.54 7.58 -7.19
CA VAL A 359 8.80 6.93 -8.49
C VAL A 359 8.58 5.41 -8.38
N SER A 360 7.62 4.87 -9.14
CA SER A 360 7.32 3.44 -9.13
C SER A 360 6.81 2.94 -10.48
N ASN A 361 7.30 1.78 -10.92
CA ASN A 361 6.95 1.16 -12.20
C ASN A 361 5.93 0.01 -12.06
N ARG A 362 5.03 0.10 -11.07
CA ARG A 362 3.96 -0.88 -10.83
C ARG A 362 2.97 -1.03 -11.99
N TRP A 363 2.93 -0.09 -12.92
CA TRP A 363 2.09 -0.11 -14.12
C TRP A 363 2.51 -1.18 -15.16
N ILE A 364 3.63 -1.87 -14.94
CA ILE A 364 4.25 -2.79 -15.91
C ILE A 364 3.36 -3.98 -16.35
N TRP A 365 2.32 -4.30 -15.58
CA TRP A 365 1.28 -5.26 -15.99
C TRP A 365 0.56 -4.81 -17.28
N ALA A 366 0.37 -3.50 -17.49
CA ALA A 366 -0.23 -2.96 -18.71
C ALA A 366 0.73 -3.11 -19.91
N TYR A 367 2.04 -3.01 -19.67
CA TYR A 367 3.04 -3.32 -20.69
C TYR A 367 3.06 -4.83 -21.00
N GLY A 368 2.86 -5.69 -19.98
CA GLY A 368 2.65 -7.13 -20.16
C GLY A 368 1.47 -7.45 -21.09
N MET A 369 0.35 -6.73 -20.96
CA MET A 369 -0.80 -6.84 -21.88
C MET A 369 -0.40 -6.55 -23.34
N LEU A 370 0.39 -5.48 -23.56
CA LEU A 370 0.87 -5.13 -24.89
C LEU A 370 1.83 -6.19 -25.45
N ILE A 371 2.81 -6.63 -24.67
CA ILE A 371 3.81 -7.63 -25.07
C ILE A 371 3.15 -8.96 -25.43
N ALA A 372 2.23 -9.44 -24.59
CA ALA A 372 1.44 -10.63 -24.87
C ALA A 372 0.65 -10.49 -26.19
N TYR A 373 0.01 -9.34 -26.41
CA TYR A 373 -0.75 -9.10 -27.65
C TYR A 373 0.14 -8.94 -28.88
N ILE A 374 1.38 -8.42 -28.74
CA ILE A 374 2.37 -8.39 -29.81
C ILE A 374 2.68 -9.82 -30.27
N LEU A 375 2.92 -10.75 -29.34
CA LEU A 375 3.15 -12.16 -29.69
C LEU A 375 1.95 -12.76 -30.43
N VAL A 376 0.72 -12.46 -30.00
CA VAL A 376 -0.51 -12.90 -30.68
C VAL A 376 -0.54 -12.42 -32.15
N GLN A 377 -0.12 -11.19 -32.41
CA GLN A 377 -0.07 -10.63 -33.78
C GLN A 377 1.13 -11.08 -34.59
N ALA A 378 2.25 -11.41 -33.92
CA ALA A 378 3.45 -11.94 -34.54
C ALA A 378 3.28 -13.40 -34.99
N TYR A 379 2.48 -14.19 -34.26
CA TYR A 379 2.35 -15.63 -34.47
C TYR A 379 2.07 -16.05 -35.93
N PRO A 380 1.10 -15.45 -36.66
CA PRO A 380 0.87 -15.81 -38.07
C PRO A 380 2.07 -15.49 -38.98
N GLU A 381 2.84 -14.45 -38.65
CA GLU A 381 3.99 -14.02 -39.44
C GLU A 381 5.17 -14.99 -39.31
N LEU A 382 5.28 -15.73 -38.20
CA LEU A 382 6.34 -16.72 -37.96
C LEU A 382 6.42 -17.76 -39.10
N PHE A 383 5.27 -18.09 -39.69
CA PHE A 383 5.14 -19.08 -40.76
C PHE A 383 5.36 -18.51 -42.16
N THR A 384 5.64 -17.20 -42.30
CA THR A 384 5.74 -16.52 -43.60
C THR A 384 6.99 -15.65 -43.72
N LEU A 385 8.00 -15.88 -42.86
CA LEU A 385 9.22 -15.09 -42.84
C LEU A 385 10.10 -15.35 -44.06
N GLY A 386 10.34 -14.31 -44.86
CA GLY A 386 11.33 -14.33 -45.94
C GLY A 386 12.77 -14.16 -45.45
N ILE A 387 13.76 -14.49 -46.29
CA ILE A 387 15.18 -14.43 -45.92
C ILE A 387 15.63 -13.04 -45.43
N ARG A 388 15.10 -11.97 -46.04
CA ARG A 388 15.40 -10.58 -45.64
C ARG A 388 14.88 -10.25 -44.24
N GLU A 389 13.73 -10.83 -43.87
CA GLU A 389 13.11 -10.62 -42.56
C GLU A 389 13.85 -11.43 -41.50
N LYS A 390 14.18 -12.69 -41.79
CA LYS A 390 15.05 -13.53 -40.96
C LYS A 390 16.39 -12.85 -40.66
N ARG A 391 17.04 -12.26 -41.69
CA ARG A 391 18.29 -11.48 -41.51
C ARG A 391 18.11 -10.28 -40.58
N ARG A 392 17.01 -9.52 -40.70
CA ARG A 392 16.72 -8.40 -39.77
C ARG A 392 16.52 -8.89 -38.34
N ILE A 393 15.78 -9.98 -38.15
CA ILE A 393 15.54 -10.58 -36.82
C ILE A 393 16.88 -10.98 -36.19
N PHE A 394 17.75 -11.64 -36.96
CA PHE A 394 19.08 -12.02 -36.50
C PHE A 394 19.95 -10.81 -36.13
N VAL A 395 19.95 -9.74 -36.94
CA VAL A 395 20.66 -8.50 -36.60
C VAL A 395 20.12 -7.85 -35.33
N MET A 396 18.79 -7.82 -35.14
CA MET A 396 18.18 -7.31 -33.90
C MET A 396 18.57 -8.14 -32.67
N LEU A 397 18.62 -9.47 -32.80
CA LEU A 397 19.11 -10.35 -31.74
C LEU A 397 20.56 -10.04 -31.37
N LEU A 398 21.46 -9.91 -32.36
CA LEU A 398 22.87 -9.59 -32.10
C LEU A 398 23.03 -8.26 -31.38
N ILE A 399 22.33 -7.21 -31.85
CA ILE A 399 22.35 -5.89 -31.21
C ILE A 399 21.83 -6.01 -29.77
N TYR A 400 20.72 -6.72 -29.55
CA TYR A 400 20.16 -6.89 -28.21
C TYR A 400 21.13 -7.61 -27.28
N CYS A 401 21.73 -8.72 -27.70
CA CYS A 401 22.69 -9.47 -26.90
C CYS A 401 23.94 -8.64 -26.57
N VAL A 402 24.48 -7.90 -27.55
CA VAL A 402 25.63 -7.01 -27.33
C VAL A 402 25.28 -5.93 -26.30
N LEU A 403 24.13 -5.25 -26.45
CA LEU A 403 23.74 -4.20 -25.51
C LEU A 403 23.40 -4.74 -24.11
N ALA A 404 22.71 -5.89 -24.03
CA ALA A 404 22.30 -6.50 -22.76
C ALA A 404 23.48 -7.11 -21.97
N LEU A 405 24.57 -7.48 -22.64
CA LEU A 405 25.79 -8.01 -22.01
C LEU A 405 26.91 -6.97 -21.95
N PHE A 406 26.68 -5.75 -22.44
CA PHE A 406 27.71 -4.72 -22.50
C PHE A 406 28.22 -4.37 -21.09
N SER A 407 27.31 -4.04 -20.17
CA SER A 407 27.66 -3.77 -18.77
C SER A 407 27.93 -5.08 -18.01
N GLU A 408 29.00 -5.08 -17.22
CA GLU A 408 29.32 -6.17 -16.30
C GLU A 408 28.21 -6.41 -15.27
N SER A 409 27.58 -5.34 -14.78
CA SER A 409 26.48 -5.41 -13.82
C SER A 409 25.26 -6.13 -14.38
N ALA A 410 25.10 -6.21 -15.70
CA ALA A 410 24.02 -6.92 -16.36
C ALA A 410 24.30 -8.41 -16.59
N ARG A 411 25.55 -8.88 -16.44
CA ARG A 411 25.98 -10.28 -16.72
C ARG A 411 25.68 -11.23 -15.57
N THR A 412 24.46 -11.17 -15.03
CA THR A 412 23.99 -12.12 -14.01
C THR A 412 23.62 -13.46 -14.64
N GLU A 413 23.67 -14.55 -13.87
CA GLU A 413 23.31 -15.89 -14.36
C GLU A 413 21.89 -15.93 -14.96
N ARG A 414 20.92 -15.25 -14.31
CA ARG A 414 19.56 -15.11 -14.84
C ARG A 414 19.51 -14.36 -16.16
N ASN A 415 20.24 -13.25 -16.29
CA ASN A 415 20.22 -12.49 -17.53
C ASN A 415 20.88 -13.28 -18.66
N ILE A 416 21.96 -14.00 -18.39
CA ILE A 416 22.61 -14.89 -19.36
C ILE A 416 21.65 -16.01 -19.79
N MET A 417 20.99 -16.68 -18.83
CA MET A 417 19.99 -17.71 -19.13
C MET A 417 18.80 -17.17 -19.94
N ALA A 418 18.29 -15.99 -19.58
CA ALA A 418 17.23 -15.31 -20.31
C ALA A 418 17.65 -14.99 -21.76
N LEU A 419 18.89 -14.56 -21.97
CA LEU A 419 19.44 -14.32 -23.31
C LEU A 419 19.66 -15.61 -24.09
N MET A 420 20.13 -16.69 -23.46
CA MET A 420 20.22 -18.01 -24.10
C MET A 420 18.84 -18.49 -24.57
N MET A 421 17.82 -18.33 -23.73
CA MET A 421 16.44 -18.62 -24.08
C MET A 421 15.93 -17.72 -25.21
N LEU A 422 16.34 -16.44 -25.27
CA LEU A 422 16.02 -15.54 -26.37
C LEU A 422 16.68 -15.99 -27.68
N VAL A 423 17.97 -16.37 -27.64
CA VAL A 423 18.69 -16.93 -28.79
C VAL A 423 17.98 -18.19 -29.28
N LEU A 424 17.60 -19.10 -28.38
CA LEU A 424 16.86 -20.32 -28.70
C LEU A 424 15.47 -20.02 -29.29
N ALA A 425 14.75 -19.06 -28.72
CA ALA A 425 13.44 -18.64 -29.22
C ALA A 425 13.54 -18.05 -30.64
N VAL A 426 14.50 -17.15 -30.88
CA VAL A 426 14.75 -16.57 -32.20
C VAL A 426 15.19 -17.63 -33.19
N PHE A 427 16.12 -18.51 -32.82
CA PHE A 427 16.56 -19.64 -33.65
C PHE A 427 15.37 -20.51 -34.06
N THR A 428 14.50 -20.86 -33.11
CA THR A 428 13.27 -21.61 -33.37
C THR A 428 12.39 -20.90 -34.40
N VAL A 429 12.14 -19.61 -34.22
CA VAL A 429 11.31 -18.79 -35.12
C VAL A 429 11.88 -18.72 -36.54
N VAL A 430 13.19 -18.47 -36.71
CA VAL A 430 13.81 -18.33 -38.04
C VAL A 430 14.03 -19.66 -38.76
N SER A 431 14.00 -20.78 -38.03
CA SER A 431 14.22 -22.14 -38.55
C SER A 431 13.06 -22.69 -39.36
N TYR A 432 11.89 -22.05 -39.33
CA TYR A 432 10.74 -22.45 -40.15
C TYR A 432 11.04 -22.37 -41.65
N GLY A 433 10.70 -23.43 -42.40
CA GLY A 433 11.00 -23.59 -43.82
C GLY A 433 12.38 -24.18 -44.14
N ASN A 434 13.29 -24.24 -43.16
CA ASN A 434 14.61 -24.88 -43.32
C ASN A 434 14.70 -26.18 -42.50
N VAL A 435 14.38 -26.11 -41.20
CA VAL A 435 14.41 -27.25 -40.26
C VAL A 435 12.99 -27.76 -40.01
N PHE A 436 12.08 -26.86 -39.65
CA PHE A 436 10.68 -27.20 -39.44
C PHE A 436 9.89 -26.99 -40.73
N THR A 437 9.52 -28.07 -41.41
CA THR A 437 8.73 -28.04 -42.65
C THR A 437 7.22 -28.00 -42.37
N GLN A 438 6.77 -28.57 -41.25
CA GLN A 438 5.35 -28.55 -40.85
C GLN A 438 5.13 -27.61 -39.66
N GLY A 439 4.10 -26.75 -39.77
CA GLY A 439 3.81 -25.73 -38.74
C GLY A 439 3.50 -26.28 -37.35
N LYS A 440 2.99 -27.51 -37.25
CA LYS A 440 2.70 -28.16 -35.95
C LYS A 440 3.96 -28.40 -35.11
N TYR A 441 5.09 -28.76 -35.73
CA TYR A 441 6.35 -28.99 -35.01
C TYR A 441 6.97 -27.68 -34.52
N LEU A 442 6.94 -26.63 -35.35
CA LEU A 442 7.35 -25.29 -34.92
C LEU A 442 6.49 -24.81 -33.73
N CYS A 443 5.17 -24.98 -33.81
CA CYS A 443 4.28 -24.58 -32.73
C CYS A 443 4.59 -25.36 -31.43
N GLY A 444 4.84 -26.67 -31.52
CA GLY A 444 5.25 -27.49 -30.38
C GLY A 444 6.54 -26.99 -29.75
N MET A 445 7.55 -26.68 -30.57
CA MET A 445 8.83 -26.14 -30.09
C MET A 445 8.67 -24.76 -29.44
N ILE A 446 7.85 -23.87 -30.02
CA ILE A 446 7.57 -22.55 -29.42
C ILE A 446 6.89 -22.69 -28.06
N VAL A 447 5.92 -23.62 -27.94
CA VAL A 447 5.27 -23.91 -26.65
C VAL A 447 6.29 -24.44 -25.64
N ALA A 448 7.16 -25.38 -26.05
CA ALA A 448 8.20 -25.92 -25.19
C ALA A 448 9.15 -24.82 -24.70
N VAL A 449 9.71 -24.00 -25.60
CA VAL A 449 10.59 -22.87 -25.24
C VAL A 449 9.87 -21.85 -24.35
N LEU A 450 8.59 -21.58 -24.60
CA LEU A 450 7.78 -20.68 -23.76
C LEU A 450 7.61 -21.24 -22.33
N VAL A 451 7.18 -22.49 -22.20
CA VAL A 451 6.97 -23.13 -20.90
C VAL A 451 8.30 -23.23 -20.15
N THR A 452 9.38 -23.66 -20.80
CA THR A 452 10.72 -23.68 -20.19
C THR A 452 11.16 -22.28 -19.75
N SER A 453 10.93 -21.24 -20.56
CA SER A 453 11.25 -19.86 -20.18
C SER A 453 10.48 -19.39 -18.96
N ILE A 454 9.20 -19.77 -18.84
CA ILE A 454 8.37 -19.45 -17.67
C ILE A 454 8.87 -20.21 -16.44
N LEU A 455 9.09 -21.52 -16.55
CA LEU A 455 9.58 -22.35 -15.46
C LEU A 455 10.96 -21.88 -14.96
N LEU A 456 11.87 -21.48 -15.84
CA LEU A 456 13.16 -20.89 -15.45
C LEU A 456 12.99 -19.59 -14.67
N ASN A 457 12.08 -18.70 -15.08
CA ASN A 457 11.78 -17.47 -14.35
C ASN A 457 11.19 -17.78 -12.96
N VAL A 458 10.29 -18.77 -12.85
CA VAL A 458 9.74 -19.25 -11.57
C VAL A 458 10.85 -19.85 -10.70
N SER A 459 11.58 -20.86 -11.20
CA SER A 459 12.62 -21.55 -10.45
C SER A 459 13.69 -20.61 -9.92
N TYR A 460 14.07 -19.59 -10.68
CA TYR A 460 15.02 -18.59 -10.19
C TYR A 460 14.40 -17.62 -9.18
N GLN A 461 13.15 -17.18 -9.38
CA GLN A 461 12.51 -16.26 -8.43
C GLN A 461 12.34 -16.90 -7.05
N TYR A 462 12.08 -18.21 -7.01
CA TYR A 462 11.93 -18.99 -5.78
C TYR A 462 13.16 -19.83 -5.43
N SER A 463 14.33 -19.50 -5.98
CA SER A 463 15.58 -20.17 -5.62
C SER A 463 16.08 -19.70 -4.25
N TYR A 464 16.95 -20.51 -3.64
CA TYR A 464 17.62 -20.17 -2.37
C TYR A 464 18.44 -18.88 -2.48
N GLU A 465 18.99 -18.56 -3.66
CA GLU A 465 19.80 -17.35 -3.88
C GLU A 465 19.00 -16.06 -3.79
N LYS A 466 17.71 -16.09 -4.13
CA LYS A 466 16.84 -14.93 -4.02
C LYS A 466 16.20 -14.78 -2.65
N ASP A 467 16.24 -15.84 -1.85
CA ASP A 467 15.64 -15.92 -0.52
C ASP A 467 14.18 -15.41 -0.48
N TYR A 468 13.46 -15.51 -1.60
CA TYR A 468 12.14 -14.91 -1.73
C TYR A 468 11.08 -15.63 -0.90
N LEU A 469 11.26 -16.95 -0.71
CA LEU A 469 10.36 -17.78 0.08
C LEU A 469 10.47 -17.51 1.59
N SER A 470 11.60 -16.99 2.08
CA SER A 470 11.77 -16.69 3.51
C SER A 470 10.86 -15.55 3.97
N GLU A 471 10.51 -14.63 3.06
CA GLU A 471 9.60 -13.52 3.28
C GLU A 471 8.12 -13.93 3.48
N PHE A 472 7.78 -15.20 3.26
CA PHE A 472 6.42 -15.71 3.40
C PHE A 472 6.25 -16.48 4.71
N GLU A 473 5.01 -16.44 5.20
CA GLU A 473 4.61 -17.11 6.43
C GLU A 473 4.69 -18.62 6.31
N GLU A 474 4.93 -19.28 7.44
CA GLU A 474 4.78 -20.73 7.53
C GLU A 474 3.31 -21.12 7.30
N LYS A 475 3.11 -22.32 6.76
CA LYS A 475 1.78 -22.82 6.44
C LYS A 475 0.87 -22.85 7.68
N ASP A 476 -0.36 -22.38 7.53
CA ASP A 476 -1.42 -22.37 8.55
C ASP A 476 -1.08 -21.52 9.81
N GLN A 477 -0.10 -20.61 9.73
CA GLN A 477 0.32 -19.77 10.87
C GLN A 477 -0.08 -18.30 10.76
N ALA A 478 -0.53 -17.81 9.61
CA ALA A 478 -0.75 -16.37 9.42
C ALA A 478 -1.86 -15.83 10.34
N LEU A 479 -2.99 -16.53 10.43
CA LEU A 479 -4.08 -16.19 11.34
C LEU A 479 -3.70 -16.44 12.81
N GLU A 480 -2.95 -17.51 13.10
CA GLU A 480 -2.44 -17.76 14.46
C GLU A 480 -1.58 -16.60 14.96
N LYS A 481 -0.71 -16.06 14.09
CA LYS A 481 0.12 -14.91 14.45
C LYS A 481 -0.69 -13.66 14.76
N LEU A 482 -1.83 -13.43 14.08
CA LEU A 482 -2.75 -12.34 14.43
C LEU A 482 -3.40 -12.53 15.82
N GLN A 483 -3.49 -13.78 16.31
CA GLN A 483 -4.07 -14.11 17.62
C GLN A 483 -3.02 -14.23 18.73
N SER A 484 -1.73 -14.27 18.38
CA SER A 484 -0.63 -14.60 19.29
C SER A 484 -0.24 -13.47 20.26
N GLY A 485 -0.85 -12.29 20.10
CA GLY A 485 -0.60 -11.08 20.88
C GLY A 485 -1.37 -10.97 22.20
N PRO A 486 -1.36 -9.77 22.80
CA PRO A 486 -2.04 -9.51 24.07
C PRO A 486 -3.56 -9.43 23.93
N ASP A 487 -4.08 -9.24 22.71
CA ASP A 487 -5.49 -9.02 22.42
C ASP A 487 -6.45 -10.04 23.07
N LYS A 488 -6.05 -11.33 23.11
CA LYS A 488 -6.90 -12.37 23.69
C LYS A 488 -7.12 -12.19 25.19
N ALA A 489 -6.07 -11.83 25.92
CA ALA A 489 -6.12 -11.55 27.36
C ALA A 489 -6.87 -10.24 27.64
N ILE A 490 -6.59 -9.21 26.82
CA ILE A 490 -7.24 -7.89 26.95
C ILE A 490 -8.75 -8.00 26.72
N ARG A 491 -9.19 -8.77 25.73
CA ARG A 491 -10.61 -8.96 25.44
C ARG A 491 -11.40 -9.62 26.58
N SER A 492 -10.74 -10.32 27.51
CA SER A 492 -11.40 -10.90 28.69
C SER A 492 -11.51 -9.93 29.87
N MET A 493 -10.98 -8.70 29.77
CA MET A 493 -11.04 -7.68 30.82
C MET A 493 -12.37 -6.92 30.78
N ASP A 494 -12.87 -6.52 31.96
CA ASP A 494 -14.25 -6.05 32.19
C ASP A 494 -14.65 -4.77 31.43
N ASP A 495 -13.68 -3.94 31.02
CA ASP A 495 -13.91 -2.65 30.34
C ASP A 495 -13.30 -2.56 28.94
N SER A 496 -12.77 -3.66 28.42
CA SER A 496 -12.02 -3.74 27.14
C SER A 496 -12.77 -3.23 25.91
N SER A 497 -14.10 -3.07 26.00
CA SER A 497 -14.94 -2.51 24.95
C SER A 497 -14.88 -0.97 24.84
N VAL A 498 -14.45 -0.28 25.90
CA VAL A 498 -14.42 1.19 25.99
C VAL A 498 -13.03 1.74 26.34
N THR A 499 -12.11 0.89 26.78
CA THR A 499 -10.71 1.22 27.04
C THR A 499 -9.82 0.81 25.86
N ARG A 500 -8.61 1.37 25.80
CA ARG A 500 -7.55 0.97 24.86
C ARG A 500 -6.41 0.28 25.57
N TYR A 501 -5.59 -0.39 24.77
CA TYR A 501 -4.27 -0.80 25.18
C TYR A 501 -3.17 -0.27 24.26
N ASP A 502 -1.99 -0.08 24.83
CA ASP A 502 -0.75 0.15 24.10
C ASP A 502 0.21 -1.03 24.35
N GLN A 503 1.24 -1.15 23.51
CA GLN A 503 2.15 -2.28 23.60
C GLN A 503 3.59 -1.95 23.21
N TYR A 504 4.51 -2.71 23.80
CA TYR A 504 5.94 -2.61 23.51
C TYR A 504 6.64 -3.97 23.40
N LYS A 505 7.22 -4.24 22.21
CA LYS A 505 8.01 -5.44 21.89
C LYS A 505 7.30 -6.79 22.24
N THR A 506 5.97 -6.84 22.17
CA THR A 506 5.15 -8.06 22.41
C THR A 506 5.31 -9.13 21.34
N GLY A 507 5.85 -8.76 20.16
CA GLY A 507 6.00 -9.64 19.01
C GLY A 507 4.71 -9.82 18.20
N SER A 508 3.69 -9.01 18.48
CA SER A 508 2.42 -8.97 17.74
C SER A 508 2.54 -8.17 16.45
N TYR A 509 1.75 -8.55 15.45
CA TYR A 509 1.55 -7.70 14.27
C TYR A 509 0.75 -6.45 14.65
N VAL A 510 0.90 -5.40 13.84
CA VAL A 510 -0.01 -4.25 13.84
C VAL A 510 -1.38 -4.66 13.27
N ASN A 511 -2.44 -3.91 13.64
CA ASN A 511 -3.84 -4.18 13.30
C ASN A 511 -4.44 -5.48 13.86
N THR A 512 -3.79 -6.16 14.82
CA THR A 512 -4.39 -7.37 15.45
C THR A 512 -5.72 -7.03 16.13
N ALA A 513 -5.81 -5.83 16.71
CA ALA A 513 -7.02 -5.24 17.29
C ALA A 513 -8.27 -5.38 16.41
N MET A 514 -8.17 -5.04 15.12
CA MET A 514 -9.27 -5.14 14.15
C MET A 514 -9.79 -6.58 14.02
N TYR A 515 -8.87 -7.54 13.98
CA TYR A 515 -9.21 -8.95 13.86
C TYR A 515 -9.79 -9.50 15.18
N MET A 516 -9.18 -9.14 16.29
CA MET A 516 -9.47 -9.67 17.62
C MET A 516 -10.69 -9.03 18.30
N GLY A 517 -11.08 -7.83 17.88
CA GLY A 517 -12.18 -7.07 18.48
C GLY A 517 -11.79 -6.45 19.81
N THR A 518 -10.62 -5.79 19.84
CA THR A 518 -10.03 -5.04 20.95
C THR A 518 -9.64 -3.65 20.45
N ASN A 519 -9.47 -2.66 21.33
CA ASN A 519 -9.07 -1.30 20.91
C ASN A 519 -7.59 -1.07 21.22
N SER A 520 -6.78 -0.75 20.20
CA SER A 520 -5.34 -0.50 20.37
C SER A 520 -4.93 0.87 19.83
N THR A 521 -3.76 1.33 20.22
CA THR A 521 -3.08 2.51 19.63
C THR A 521 -2.41 2.22 18.29
N SER A 522 -2.40 0.97 17.81
CA SER A 522 -1.65 0.54 16.63
C SER A 522 -2.47 0.57 15.33
N TYR A 523 -1.83 0.92 14.22
CA TYR A 523 -2.47 1.02 12.91
C TYR A 523 -1.47 0.84 11.77
N TYR A 524 -1.89 0.12 10.72
CA TYR A 524 -1.14 0.04 9.47
C TYR A 524 -2.02 -0.24 8.25
N PHE A 525 -2.49 0.80 7.57
CA PHE A 525 -3.19 0.69 6.28
C PHE A 525 -2.82 1.86 5.36
N SER A 526 -3.03 1.71 4.05
CA SER A 526 -2.57 2.73 3.08
C SER A 526 -3.29 4.09 3.14
N VAL A 527 -4.44 4.19 3.84
CA VAL A 527 -5.28 5.40 3.94
C VAL A 527 -5.61 5.66 5.40
N ALA A 528 -4.86 6.56 6.05
CA ALA A 528 -5.02 6.93 7.46
C ALA A 528 -5.75 8.27 7.65
N ASN A 529 -6.24 8.53 8.86
CA ASN A 529 -6.82 9.82 9.22
C ASN A 529 -5.71 10.88 9.39
N GLY A 530 -5.74 11.94 8.57
CA GLY A 530 -4.74 13.01 8.60
C GLY A 530 -4.63 13.75 9.94
N ASN A 531 -5.70 13.79 10.73
CA ASN A 531 -5.66 14.44 12.05
C ASN A 531 -4.77 13.67 13.04
N ILE A 532 -4.75 12.34 12.97
CA ILE A 532 -3.88 11.49 13.81
C ILE A 532 -2.42 11.72 13.40
N SER A 533 -2.15 11.71 12.10
CA SER A 533 -0.81 11.95 11.56
C SER A 533 -0.26 13.32 11.99
N ARG A 534 -1.09 14.37 11.91
CA ARG A 534 -0.73 15.71 12.36
C ARG A 534 -0.44 15.76 13.85
N PHE A 535 -1.30 15.17 14.68
CA PHE A 535 -1.06 15.08 16.12
C PHE A 535 0.26 14.35 16.43
N PHE A 536 0.57 13.26 15.72
CA PHE A 536 1.83 12.55 15.91
C PHE A 536 3.04 13.40 15.49
N ASP A 537 2.86 14.28 14.50
CA ASP A 537 3.88 15.26 14.11
C ASP A 537 4.07 16.34 15.17
N GLU A 538 2.97 16.89 15.69
CA GLU A 538 3.00 17.90 16.75
C GLU A 538 3.64 17.35 18.03
N MET A 539 3.46 16.06 18.30
CA MET A 539 4.01 15.36 19.46
C MET A 539 5.43 14.81 19.25
N TYR A 540 6.02 14.96 18.07
CA TYR A 540 7.32 14.36 17.69
C TYR A 540 7.38 12.85 17.95
N LEU A 541 6.26 12.13 17.76
CA LEU A 541 6.23 10.69 17.90
C LEU A 541 7.09 10.04 16.82
N ASN A 542 7.80 8.99 17.20
CA ASN A 542 8.74 8.28 16.34
C ASN A 542 8.02 7.33 15.35
N THR A 543 7.21 7.93 14.47
CA THR A 543 6.42 7.26 13.44
C THR A 543 6.85 7.82 12.08
N PRO A 544 7.90 7.25 11.46
CA PRO A 544 8.48 7.80 10.22
C PRO A 544 7.56 7.60 9.00
N TRP A 545 6.44 6.87 9.16
CA TRP A 545 5.35 6.77 8.21
C TRP A 545 4.08 7.38 8.82
N ASP A 546 3.35 8.17 8.03
CA ASP A 546 2.08 8.81 8.39
C ASP A 546 0.90 7.82 8.49
N TYR A 547 1.07 6.62 7.94
CA TYR A 547 0.04 5.58 7.85
C TYR A 547 0.40 4.28 8.58
N HIS A 548 1.50 4.28 9.34
CA HIS A 548 1.95 3.13 10.11
C HIS A 548 2.52 3.58 11.46
N TYR A 549 1.82 3.21 12.52
CA TYR A 549 2.22 3.49 13.89
C TYR A 549 1.85 2.35 14.83
N SER A 550 2.64 2.15 15.88
CA SER A 550 2.53 0.98 16.76
C SER A 550 2.18 1.29 18.21
N SER A 551 2.49 2.50 18.67
CA SER A 551 2.35 2.92 20.08
C SER A 551 2.50 4.43 20.26
N LEU A 552 2.25 4.93 21.47
CA LEU A 552 2.46 6.33 21.90
C LEU A 552 3.85 6.55 22.53
N ASP A 553 4.80 5.70 22.16
CA ASP A 553 6.15 5.64 22.73
C ASP A 553 6.19 5.40 24.25
N GLY A 554 5.07 4.97 24.85
CA GLY A 554 4.91 4.76 26.29
C GLY A 554 5.01 6.06 27.08
N ARG A 555 4.53 7.19 26.55
CA ARG A 555 4.48 8.48 27.26
C ARG A 555 3.22 8.52 28.11
N SER A 556 3.36 8.50 29.43
CA SER A 556 2.22 8.40 30.36
C SER A 556 1.14 9.46 30.13
N ILE A 557 1.52 10.71 29.81
CA ILE A 557 0.54 11.77 29.48
C ILE A 557 -0.30 11.40 28.26
N LEU A 558 0.33 10.92 27.18
CA LEU A 558 -0.37 10.59 25.95
C LEU A 558 -1.25 9.34 26.12
N ASP A 559 -0.73 8.34 26.84
CA ASP A 559 -1.46 7.11 27.14
C ASP A 559 -2.75 7.41 27.93
N ARG A 560 -2.66 8.25 28.97
CA ARG A 560 -3.82 8.71 29.75
C ARG A 560 -4.83 9.43 28.87
N LEU A 561 -4.41 10.44 28.09
CA LEU A 561 -5.29 11.20 27.19
C LEU A 561 -5.97 10.35 26.11
N ALA A 562 -5.32 9.26 25.70
CA ALA A 562 -5.81 8.30 24.71
C ALA A 562 -6.69 7.18 25.30
N SER A 563 -7.00 7.24 26.59
CA SER A 563 -7.75 6.19 27.31
C SER A 563 -7.07 4.81 27.24
N VAL A 564 -5.73 4.81 27.29
CA VAL A 564 -4.93 3.59 27.36
C VAL A 564 -4.91 3.12 28.81
N LYS A 565 -5.71 2.10 29.10
CA LYS A 565 -5.80 1.51 30.43
C LYS A 565 -4.80 0.37 30.63
N TYR A 566 -4.49 -0.36 29.55
CA TYR A 566 -3.62 -1.53 29.60
C TYR A 566 -2.34 -1.32 28.80
N PHE A 567 -1.20 -1.68 29.38
CA PHE A 567 0.09 -1.67 28.70
C PHE A 567 0.67 -3.07 28.61
N ALA A 568 0.78 -3.61 27.39
CA ALA A 568 1.31 -4.94 27.15
C ALA A 568 2.80 -4.88 26.78
N ILE A 569 3.65 -5.57 27.53
CA ILE A 569 5.10 -5.52 27.34
C ILE A 569 5.74 -6.91 27.32
N LYS A 570 6.83 -7.06 26.56
CA LYS A 570 7.67 -8.27 26.64
C LYS A 570 8.00 -8.62 28.09
N LYS A 571 7.97 -9.91 28.44
CA LYS A 571 8.15 -10.38 29.83
C LYS A 571 9.41 -9.88 30.56
N SER A 572 10.49 -9.64 29.81
CA SER A 572 11.78 -9.14 30.32
C SER A 572 11.95 -7.62 30.16
N GLY A 573 10.91 -6.92 29.72
CA GLY A 573 10.96 -5.51 29.29
C GLY A 573 10.60 -4.50 30.38
N TYR A 574 10.57 -4.86 31.66
CA TYR A 574 10.05 -3.98 32.73
C TYR A 574 10.59 -2.53 32.70
N GLY A 575 11.81 -2.31 32.19
CA GLY A 575 12.37 -0.97 32.03
C GLY A 575 11.61 -0.01 31.08
N TYR A 576 10.76 -0.52 30.18
CA TYR A 576 9.92 0.33 29.29
C TYR A 576 8.50 0.51 29.79
N LEU A 577 8.18 0.02 30.99
CA LEU A 577 6.86 0.25 31.57
C LEU A 577 6.70 1.76 31.83
N PRO A 578 5.67 2.41 31.27
CA PRO A 578 5.41 3.81 31.55
C PRO A 578 5.03 4.01 33.02
N TYR A 579 5.17 5.24 33.50
CA TYR A 579 4.73 5.60 34.85
C TYR A 579 3.21 5.43 35.00
N GLY A 580 2.74 4.93 36.16
CA GLY A 580 1.33 4.69 36.48
C GLY A 580 0.84 3.26 36.26
N TYR A 581 1.55 2.45 35.48
CA TYR A 581 1.18 1.05 35.21
C TYR A 581 1.67 0.08 36.31
N ASP A 582 1.23 0.28 37.54
CA ASP A 582 1.78 -0.40 38.71
C ASP A 582 1.10 -1.74 39.06
N SER A 583 -0.08 -2.00 38.48
CA SER A 583 -0.85 -3.22 38.73
C SER A 583 -0.64 -4.27 37.63
N GLU A 584 -0.18 -5.47 38.00
CA GLU A 584 0.01 -6.58 37.05
C GLU A 584 -1.33 -7.30 36.79
N ALA A 585 -1.94 -7.05 35.64
CA ALA A 585 -3.24 -7.62 35.26
C ALA A 585 -3.12 -9.06 34.72
N GLU A 586 -2.08 -9.37 33.92
CA GLU A 586 -1.86 -10.73 33.41
C GLU A 586 -0.38 -11.04 33.10
N VAL A 587 0.03 -12.30 33.33
CA VAL A 587 1.36 -12.82 32.98
C VAL A 587 1.26 -14.02 32.07
N THR A 588 1.90 -13.92 30.91
CA THR A 588 2.02 -15.04 29.97
C THR A 588 3.47 -15.51 29.83
N LYS A 589 3.69 -16.49 28.95
CA LYS A 589 5.06 -16.93 28.60
C LYS A 589 5.83 -15.88 27.79
N LYS A 590 5.14 -15.02 27.02
CA LYS A 590 5.74 -14.06 26.07
C LYS A 590 5.74 -12.62 26.60
N TYR A 591 4.66 -12.20 27.24
CA TYR A 591 4.40 -10.82 27.65
C TYR A 591 3.77 -10.75 29.04
N ARG A 592 3.74 -9.55 29.60
CA ARG A 592 2.98 -9.14 30.78
C ARG A 592 2.06 -7.99 30.40
N ILE A 593 0.92 -7.86 31.06
CA ILE A 593 -0.01 -6.77 30.89
C ILE A 593 -0.14 -6.05 32.24
N TYR A 594 0.00 -4.74 32.21
CA TYR A 594 -0.16 -3.88 33.38
C TYR A 594 -1.36 -2.95 33.18
N GLU A 595 -1.96 -2.51 34.28
CA GLU A 595 -3.12 -1.62 34.34
C GLU A 595 -2.73 -0.29 34.99
N ASP A 596 -3.20 0.81 34.40
CA ASP A 596 -3.15 2.16 34.99
C ASP A 596 -4.55 2.53 35.52
N GLU A 597 -4.67 2.62 36.84
CA GLU A 597 -5.92 2.98 37.52
C GLU A 597 -6.32 4.44 37.28
N ASP A 598 -5.35 5.31 36.93
CA ASP A 598 -5.56 6.74 36.65
C ASP A 598 -5.84 7.02 35.16
N SER A 599 -6.01 5.98 34.33
CA SER A 599 -6.29 6.17 32.90
C SER A 599 -7.59 6.95 32.68
N LEU A 600 -7.56 7.96 31.79
CA LEU A 600 -8.75 8.75 31.53
C LEU A 600 -9.80 7.94 30.74
N PRO A 601 -11.09 8.09 31.08
CA PRO A 601 -12.16 7.43 30.35
C PRO A 601 -12.25 7.94 28.90
N LEU A 602 -13.04 7.25 28.07
CA LEU A 602 -13.20 7.60 26.65
C LEU A 602 -13.71 9.04 26.42
N GLY A 603 -14.36 9.64 27.41
CA GLY A 603 -14.71 11.06 27.41
C GLY A 603 -14.49 11.71 28.78
N TYR A 604 -13.76 12.83 28.79
CA TYR A 604 -13.39 13.62 29.96
C TYR A 604 -13.58 15.12 29.68
N THR A 605 -13.66 15.95 30.71
CA THR A 605 -14.03 17.37 30.56
C THR A 605 -12.96 18.36 30.99
N TYR A 606 -12.91 19.50 30.31
CA TYR A 606 -12.10 20.66 30.69
C TYR A 606 -12.97 21.84 31.14
N ASP A 607 -12.44 22.63 32.08
CA ASP A 607 -13.01 23.91 32.51
C ASP A 607 -12.63 25.10 31.63
N SER A 608 -11.59 24.94 30.82
CA SER A 608 -10.98 26.02 30.05
C SER A 608 -10.43 25.52 28.72
N TRP A 609 -10.13 26.45 27.81
CA TRP A 609 -9.59 26.14 26.49
C TRP A 609 -8.27 26.84 26.23
N ILE A 610 -7.50 26.27 25.30
CA ILE A 610 -6.22 26.81 24.85
C ILE A 610 -6.39 27.22 23.38
N PRO A 611 -6.18 28.50 23.04
CA PRO A 611 -6.17 28.93 21.64
C PRO A 611 -5.10 28.17 20.84
N ARG A 612 -5.48 27.65 19.66
CA ARG A 612 -4.57 26.96 18.73
C ARG A 612 -3.25 27.72 18.52
N GLU A 613 -3.33 29.03 18.31
CA GLU A 613 -2.18 29.89 18.07
C GLU A 613 -1.19 29.92 19.26
N ASN A 614 -1.69 29.85 20.49
CA ASN A 614 -0.87 29.80 21.70
C ASN A 614 -0.24 28.43 21.87
N TYR A 615 -1.03 27.38 21.67
CA TYR A 615 -0.56 25.99 21.75
C TYR A 615 0.56 25.68 20.75
N GLU A 616 0.49 26.20 19.52
CA GLU A 616 1.50 25.96 18.48
C GLU A 616 2.90 26.47 18.85
N LYS A 617 2.98 27.54 19.66
CA LYS A 617 4.23 28.19 20.10
C LYS A 617 4.96 27.40 21.20
N LEU A 618 4.27 26.49 21.89
CA LEU A 618 4.83 25.68 22.97
C LEU A 618 5.85 24.68 22.44
N SER A 619 6.84 24.34 23.27
CA SER A 619 7.71 23.19 23.04
C SER A 619 6.92 21.87 23.11
N VAL A 620 7.47 20.79 22.54
CA VAL A 620 6.76 19.49 22.50
C VAL A 620 6.43 18.92 23.89
N THR A 621 7.25 19.21 24.91
CA THR A 621 7.03 18.78 26.30
C THR A 621 6.01 19.66 27.01
N GLU A 622 6.01 20.97 26.75
CA GLU A 622 4.94 21.86 27.20
C GLU A 622 3.61 21.53 26.52
N LYS A 623 3.61 21.16 25.23
CA LYS A 623 2.39 20.75 24.51
C LYS A 623 1.70 19.55 25.15
N GLN A 624 2.43 18.47 25.49
CA GLN A 624 1.81 17.32 26.15
C GLN A 624 1.21 17.71 27.52
N GLN A 625 1.89 18.53 28.32
CA GLN A 625 1.38 19.01 29.61
C GLN A 625 0.15 19.91 29.45
N ALA A 626 0.16 20.79 28.45
CA ALA A 626 -0.96 21.68 28.18
C ALA A 626 -2.26 20.91 27.89
N LEU A 627 -2.16 19.74 27.25
CA LEU A 627 -3.31 18.87 26.99
C LEU A 627 -3.93 18.26 28.25
N LEU A 628 -3.26 18.25 29.41
CA LEU A 628 -3.87 17.87 30.68
C LEU A 628 -4.60 19.04 31.36
N GLN A 629 -4.33 20.27 30.96
CA GLN A 629 -4.83 21.48 31.63
C GLN A 629 -6.02 22.14 30.90
N GLY A 630 -6.05 22.08 29.57
CA GLY A 630 -7.07 22.74 28.76
C GLY A 630 -7.32 22.07 27.42
N ALA A 631 -8.53 22.27 26.87
CA ALA A 631 -8.87 21.76 25.54
C ALA A 631 -8.32 22.69 24.45
N VAL A 632 -7.52 22.18 23.52
CA VAL A 632 -7.00 23.00 22.41
C VAL A 632 -8.04 23.09 21.29
N LEU A 633 -8.58 24.29 21.09
CA LEU A 633 -9.65 24.60 20.14
C LEU A 633 -9.30 25.83 19.27
N GLU A 634 -10.07 26.03 18.20
CA GLU A 634 -9.96 27.25 17.37
C GLU A 634 -10.71 28.43 18.01
N ASP A 635 -11.84 28.17 18.66
CA ASP A 635 -12.66 29.14 19.38
C ASP A 635 -13.45 28.42 20.49
N SER A 636 -13.80 29.13 21.56
CA SER A 636 -14.62 28.60 22.66
C SER A 636 -15.30 29.69 23.47
N SER A 637 -16.46 29.36 24.05
CA SER A 637 -17.17 30.24 24.99
C SER A 637 -16.65 30.18 26.43
N LEU A 638 -15.76 29.23 26.74
CA LEU A 638 -15.16 29.04 28.06
C LEU A 638 -13.95 29.95 28.28
N PRO A 639 -13.51 30.16 29.55
CA PRO A 639 -12.31 30.93 29.83
C PRO A 639 -11.04 30.29 29.23
N GLU A 640 -10.07 31.11 28.85
CA GLU A 640 -8.75 30.63 28.44
C GLU A 640 -8.00 30.00 29.62
N THR A 641 -7.27 28.93 29.35
CA THR A 641 -6.47 28.20 30.35
C THR A 641 -5.24 29.00 30.77
N ASP A 642 -5.01 29.12 32.08
CA ASP A 642 -3.73 29.60 32.62
C ASP A 642 -2.74 28.43 32.71
N LEU A 643 -1.76 28.41 31.79
CA LEU A 643 -0.88 27.27 31.60
C LEU A 643 0.29 27.29 32.59
N THR A 644 0.55 26.12 33.18
CA THR A 644 1.69 25.88 34.07
C THR A 644 2.51 24.70 33.57
N PHE A 645 3.83 24.80 33.66
CA PHE A 645 4.77 23.78 33.19
C PHE A 645 5.82 23.52 34.26
N ASP A 646 6.12 22.25 34.52
CA ASP A 646 7.13 21.84 35.48
C ASP A 646 8.25 21.00 34.86
N ASP A 647 8.20 20.78 33.53
CA ASP A 647 9.29 20.15 32.81
C ASP A 647 10.56 20.99 32.85
N LYS A 648 11.70 20.32 33.05
CA LYS A 648 13.00 20.98 33.14
C LYS A 648 13.94 20.43 32.08
N LYS A 649 14.55 21.34 31.32
CA LYS A 649 15.71 20.99 30.49
C LYS A 649 16.86 20.58 31.42
N ALA A 650 17.34 19.35 31.23
CA ALA A 650 18.47 18.83 31.98
C ALA A 650 19.78 19.38 31.42
N ASP A 651 20.74 19.64 32.31
CA ASP A 651 22.11 19.90 31.89
C ASP A 651 22.67 18.62 31.28
N PHE A 652 23.22 18.70 30.06
CA PHE A 652 23.79 17.54 29.40
C PHE A 652 25.12 17.84 28.72
N THR A 653 25.91 16.79 28.58
CA THR A 653 27.20 16.77 27.88
C THR A 653 27.10 15.83 26.69
N LEU A 654 27.79 16.16 25.60
CA LEU A 654 27.83 15.35 24.39
C LEU A 654 29.28 14.92 24.13
N GLU A 655 29.57 13.64 24.32
CA GLU A 655 30.92 13.08 24.17
C GLU A 655 30.99 12.14 22.97
N ALA A 656 31.86 12.47 22.01
CA ALA A 656 32.07 11.65 20.83
C ALA A 656 32.87 10.38 21.17
N GLY A 657 32.27 9.21 20.94
CA GLY A 657 32.95 7.93 21.05
C GLY A 657 33.88 7.63 19.86
N LYS A 658 34.52 6.45 19.89
CA LYS A 658 35.43 6.01 18.81
C LYS A 658 34.69 5.89 17.48
N GLY A 659 35.04 6.74 16.52
CA GLY A 659 34.45 6.77 15.18
C GLY A 659 33.40 7.86 14.98
N CYS A 660 33.13 8.68 16.00
CA CYS A 660 32.31 9.88 15.89
C CYS A 660 33.17 11.14 16.09
N LYS A 661 32.74 12.25 15.49
CA LYS A 661 33.25 13.60 15.79
C LYS A 661 32.06 14.54 15.85
N ILE A 662 32.04 15.41 16.86
CA ILE A 662 31.04 16.49 16.96
C ILE A 662 31.72 17.75 16.44
N LYS A 663 31.13 18.39 15.44
CA LYS A 663 31.69 19.60 14.84
C LYS A 663 30.57 20.44 14.22
N ASP A 664 30.59 21.76 14.45
CA ASP A 664 29.69 22.72 13.81
C ASP A 664 28.19 22.36 13.96
N GLY A 665 27.78 21.84 15.12
CA GLY A 665 26.39 21.40 15.37
C GLY A 665 25.99 20.09 14.67
N LYS A 666 26.96 19.31 14.19
CA LYS A 666 26.74 18.04 13.49
C LYS A 666 27.46 16.88 14.18
N ILE A 667 26.92 15.68 14.04
CA ILE A 667 27.60 14.44 14.41
C ILE A 667 28.10 13.76 13.14
N ILE A 668 29.42 13.71 12.99
CA ILE A 668 30.11 13.06 11.88
C ILE A 668 30.43 11.62 12.29
N VAL A 669 29.83 10.67 11.61
CA VAL A 669 29.94 9.23 11.86
C VAL A 669 30.84 8.60 10.80
N ALA A 670 32.00 8.10 11.21
CA ALA A 670 33.01 7.54 10.30
C ALA A 670 32.81 6.04 10.00
N LYS A 671 32.03 5.32 10.82
CA LYS A 671 31.77 3.88 10.66
C LYS A 671 30.42 3.50 11.26
N GLU A 672 29.83 2.43 10.74
CA GLU A 672 28.65 1.79 11.33
C GLU A 672 28.91 1.35 12.79
N GLY A 673 27.90 1.55 13.63
CA GLY A 673 27.97 1.24 15.06
C GLY A 673 28.85 2.20 15.87
N ALA A 674 29.30 3.33 15.31
CA ALA A 674 29.97 4.34 16.10
C ALA A 674 28.98 5.01 17.07
N THR A 675 29.50 5.49 18.20
CA THR A 675 28.67 5.93 19.31
C THR A 675 28.95 7.36 19.75
N VAL A 676 27.93 8.00 20.31
CA VAL A 676 28.00 9.27 21.05
C VAL A 676 27.35 9.06 22.40
N GLN A 677 27.98 9.54 23.48
CA GLN A 677 27.40 9.49 24.82
C GLN A 677 26.79 10.84 25.18
N ILE A 678 25.60 10.79 25.77
CA ILE A 678 24.94 11.94 26.38
C ILE A 678 24.89 11.69 27.88
N GLY A 679 25.78 12.33 28.64
CA GLY A 679 25.69 12.36 30.10
C GLY A 679 24.77 13.50 30.51
N TYR A 680 23.71 13.23 31.27
CA TYR A 680 22.76 14.25 31.72
C TYR A 680 22.62 14.29 33.23
N GLN A 681 22.29 15.47 33.75
CA GLN A 681 21.94 15.76 35.14
C GLN A 681 20.59 16.48 35.16
N GLY A 682 19.57 15.86 35.74
CA GLY A 682 18.20 16.35 35.82
C GLY A 682 17.54 16.03 37.16
N GLU A 683 16.22 16.16 37.22
CA GLU A 683 15.44 15.87 38.43
C GLU A 683 15.13 14.37 38.55
N PRO A 684 15.13 13.78 39.76
CA PRO A 684 14.60 12.44 39.98
C PRO A 684 13.06 12.43 39.87
N GLU A 685 12.48 11.24 39.90
CA GLU A 685 11.01 11.03 39.86
C GLU A 685 10.35 11.65 38.62
N ALA A 686 11.05 11.52 37.49
CA ALA A 686 10.67 12.12 36.23
C ALA A 686 10.76 11.13 35.07
N GLU A 687 9.88 11.28 34.08
CA GLU A 687 10.13 10.73 32.75
C GLU A 687 11.25 11.51 32.05
N VAL A 688 12.18 10.80 31.42
CA VAL A 688 13.34 11.40 30.75
C VAL A 688 13.13 11.34 29.25
N TYR A 689 13.16 12.49 28.59
CA TYR A 689 12.95 12.62 27.16
C TYR A 689 14.22 13.08 26.44
N LEU A 690 14.55 12.43 25.33
CA LEU A 690 15.54 12.93 24.36
C LEU A 690 14.80 13.57 23.20
N VAL A 691 15.02 14.86 22.97
CA VAL A 691 14.40 15.62 21.88
C VAL A 691 15.44 15.95 20.82
N ALA A 692 15.17 15.59 19.58
CA ALA A 692 15.96 15.95 18.40
C ALA A 692 15.06 16.68 17.40
N LYS A 693 15.36 17.96 17.15
CA LYS A 693 14.64 18.81 16.19
C LYS A 693 15.37 18.83 14.86
N ASN A 694 14.60 18.68 13.78
CA ASN A 694 15.10 18.67 12.41
C ASN A 694 16.29 17.71 12.19
N LEU A 695 16.20 16.52 12.80
CA LEU A 695 17.20 15.46 12.64
C LEU A 695 17.17 14.95 11.20
N ASP A 696 18.28 15.11 10.51
CA ASP A 696 18.47 14.66 9.13
C ASP A 696 19.82 13.96 8.96
N PHE A 697 19.98 13.27 7.85
CA PHE A 697 21.07 12.35 7.59
C PHE A 697 21.58 12.47 6.16
N ASN A 698 22.90 12.61 6.04
CA ASN A 698 23.63 12.57 4.78
C ASN A 698 24.71 11.50 4.82
N ALA A 699 24.43 10.36 4.19
CA ALA A 699 25.31 9.20 4.16
C ALA A 699 26.66 9.48 3.46
N TYR A 700 27.76 8.98 4.02
CA TYR A 700 29.07 9.00 3.38
C TYR A 700 29.29 7.82 2.44
N SER A 701 29.95 8.08 1.32
CA SER A 701 30.34 7.03 0.39
C SER A 701 31.48 6.16 0.95
N PRO A 702 31.63 4.90 0.49
CA PRO A 702 32.73 4.01 0.86
C PRO A 702 34.11 4.64 0.72
N ARG A 703 34.34 5.52 -0.27
CA ARG A 703 35.60 6.27 -0.37
C ARG A 703 35.69 7.39 0.68
N ALA A 704 34.60 8.07 0.98
CA ALA A 704 34.56 9.18 1.93
C ALA A 704 34.83 8.72 3.38
N VAL A 705 34.52 7.47 3.73
CA VAL A 705 34.85 6.89 5.05
C VAL A 705 36.32 6.45 5.19
N VAL A 706 37.09 6.37 4.10
CA VAL A 706 38.51 6.00 4.12
C VAL A 706 39.37 7.26 4.15
N SER A 707 40.14 7.47 5.22
CA SER A 707 41.08 8.59 5.32
C SER A 707 42.21 8.47 4.29
N ASP A 708 42.75 9.60 3.82
CA ASP A 708 43.83 9.58 2.82
C ASP A 708 45.07 8.83 3.31
N LYS A 709 45.41 8.94 4.60
CA LYS A 709 46.49 8.15 5.20
C LYS A 709 46.22 6.64 5.14
N LYS A 710 44.98 6.21 5.41
CA LYS A 710 44.60 4.79 5.29
C LYS A 710 44.62 4.37 3.83
N TRP A 711 44.06 5.20 2.95
CA TRP A 711 44.06 5.01 1.51
C TRP A 711 45.47 4.75 0.98
N ASP A 712 46.43 5.59 1.33
CA ASP A 712 47.81 5.45 0.83
C ASP A 712 48.49 4.17 1.33
N SER A 713 48.16 3.71 2.54
CA SER A 713 48.67 2.45 3.11
C SER A 713 47.99 1.18 2.59
N MET A 714 46.86 1.31 1.89
CA MET A 714 46.12 0.16 1.35
C MET A 714 46.80 -0.41 0.10
N THR A 715 46.70 -1.72 -0.06
CA THR A 715 47.09 -2.42 -1.28
C THR A 715 46.23 -1.97 -2.47
N GLU A 716 46.72 -2.17 -3.70
CA GLU A 716 45.94 -1.84 -4.90
C GLU A 716 44.64 -2.66 -4.99
N TYR A 717 44.64 -3.89 -4.46
CA TYR A 717 43.43 -4.72 -4.36
C TYR A 717 42.37 -4.05 -3.47
N GLU A 718 42.74 -3.65 -2.25
CA GLU A 718 41.82 -2.99 -1.32
C GLU A 718 41.34 -1.63 -1.85
N LYS A 719 42.21 -0.85 -2.49
CA LYS A 719 41.82 0.39 -3.18
C LYS A 719 40.80 0.13 -4.28
N ASN A 720 40.97 -0.95 -5.04
CA ASN A 720 40.03 -1.33 -6.10
C ASN A 720 38.71 -1.85 -5.53
N THR A 721 38.72 -2.57 -4.40
CA THR A 721 37.49 -2.94 -3.67
C THR A 721 36.73 -1.70 -3.22
N VAL A 722 37.39 -0.73 -2.59
CA VAL A 722 36.73 0.52 -2.16
C VAL A 722 36.26 1.34 -3.36
N ARG A 723 37.02 1.45 -4.46
CA ARG A 723 36.54 2.09 -5.70
C ARG A 723 35.31 1.39 -6.27
N TYR A 724 35.28 0.06 -6.24
CA TYR A 724 34.14 -0.73 -6.71
C TYR A 724 32.91 -0.48 -5.83
N GLU A 725 33.06 -0.56 -4.51
CA GLU A 725 32.01 -0.25 -3.55
C GLU A 725 31.54 1.19 -3.64
N ASP A 726 32.44 2.17 -3.77
CA ASP A 726 32.13 3.60 -3.90
C ASP A 726 31.38 3.91 -5.20
N ASN A 727 31.82 3.30 -6.31
CA ASN A 727 31.10 3.38 -7.57
C ASN A 727 29.71 2.78 -7.43
N ASN A 728 29.55 1.63 -6.77
CA ASN A 728 28.24 1.02 -6.54
C ASN A 728 27.37 1.83 -5.55
N TRP A 729 27.97 2.44 -4.54
CA TRP A 729 27.29 3.25 -3.54
C TRP A 729 26.50 4.40 -4.15
N ARG A 730 27.12 5.11 -5.11
CA ARG A 730 26.46 6.16 -5.91
C ARG A 730 25.16 5.70 -6.58
N TYR A 731 24.93 4.40 -6.71
CA TYR A 731 23.79 3.81 -7.42
C TYR A 731 22.87 2.95 -6.54
N TRP A 732 23.26 2.57 -5.33
CA TRP A 732 22.50 1.62 -4.49
C TRP A 732 22.14 2.15 -3.10
N LYS A 733 22.88 3.12 -2.58
CA LYS A 733 22.71 3.66 -1.24
C LYS A 733 22.89 5.18 -1.25
N GLU A 734 22.03 5.88 -1.98
CA GLU A 734 21.78 7.28 -1.60
C GLU A 734 21.39 7.31 -0.11
N SER A 735 21.65 8.44 0.56
CA SER A 735 21.07 8.72 1.87
C SER A 735 19.56 8.61 1.73
N LYS A 736 18.98 7.43 1.98
CA LYS A 736 17.56 7.12 1.83
C LYS A 736 16.97 7.01 3.21
N GLU A 737 17.54 6.13 4.01
CA GLU A 737 17.18 5.95 5.41
C GLU A 737 18.42 5.71 6.27
N SER A 738 18.30 6.04 7.55
CA SER A 738 19.25 5.66 8.61
C SER A 738 18.51 5.39 9.91
N ALA A 739 19.23 4.86 10.89
CA ALA A 739 18.72 4.63 12.22
C ALA A 739 19.73 5.09 13.29
N VAL A 740 19.22 5.61 14.39
CA VAL A 740 19.98 5.94 15.59
C VAL A 740 19.36 5.17 16.75
N ASP A 741 20.09 4.16 17.24
CA ASP A 741 19.69 3.41 18.44
C ASP A 741 20.12 4.20 19.67
N VAL A 742 19.19 4.46 20.58
CA VAL A 742 19.38 5.23 21.82
C VAL A 742 19.11 4.31 22.99
N SER A 743 20.10 4.13 23.87
CA SER A 743 19.98 3.29 25.06
C SER A 743 20.22 4.07 26.36
N LEU A 744 19.35 3.87 27.36
CA LEU A 744 19.50 4.34 28.74
C LEU A 744 19.18 3.19 29.72
N GLY A 745 20.20 2.60 30.33
CA GLY A 745 20.01 1.44 31.21
C GLY A 745 19.40 0.25 30.44
N SER A 746 18.21 -0.18 30.83
CA SER A 746 17.45 -1.28 30.19
C SER A 746 16.52 -0.83 29.06
N VAL A 747 16.41 0.48 28.80
CA VAL A 747 15.59 1.06 27.73
C VAL A 747 16.44 1.26 26.49
N ASP A 748 16.03 0.65 25.37
CA ASP A 748 16.64 0.81 24.04
C ASP A 748 15.55 1.12 22.98
N LYS A 749 15.69 2.26 22.32
CA LYS A 749 14.76 2.75 21.29
C LYS A 749 15.52 3.13 20.03
N THR A 750 14.83 3.16 18.89
CA THR A 750 15.47 3.43 17.58
C THR A 750 14.74 4.56 16.88
N ILE A 751 15.41 5.69 16.63
CA ILE A 751 14.92 6.71 15.70
C ILE A 751 15.20 6.23 14.29
N ARG A 752 14.18 6.25 13.42
CA ARG A 752 14.32 5.98 11.99
C ARG A 752 14.22 7.28 11.21
N ILE A 753 15.27 7.61 10.48
CA ILE A 753 15.37 8.84 9.68
C ILE A 753 15.12 8.46 8.23
N PHE A 754 14.07 9.04 7.62
CA PHE A 754 13.81 8.91 6.19
C PHE A 754 14.09 10.25 5.51
N THR A 755 14.94 10.23 4.49
CA THR A 755 15.18 11.38 3.61
C THR A 755 14.11 11.46 2.52
N ASP A 756 14.05 12.59 1.81
CA ASP A 756 13.18 12.83 0.65
C ASP A 756 13.37 11.85 -0.53
N LYS A 757 14.46 11.06 -0.50
CA LYS A 757 14.79 10.01 -1.47
C LYS A 757 14.19 8.65 -1.14
N TYR A 758 13.63 8.46 0.06
CA TYR A 758 12.99 7.22 0.46
C TYR A 758 11.54 7.14 0.00
N ASN A 759 11.12 5.98 -0.50
CA ASN A 759 9.75 5.79 -1.00
C ASN A 759 8.66 5.94 0.09
N GLY A 760 9.04 5.81 1.36
CA GLY A 760 8.17 6.02 2.51
C GLY A 760 8.34 7.39 3.18
N TYR A 761 9.02 8.34 2.54
CA TYR A 761 9.21 9.67 3.10
C TYR A 761 7.87 10.36 3.36
N SER A 762 7.74 10.92 4.56
CA SER A 762 6.52 11.60 5.02
C SER A 762 6.82 12.95 5.70
N GLY A 763 8.02 13.51 5.50
CA GLY A 763 8.39 14.82 6.06
C GLY A 763 8.79 14.82 7.54
N ARG A 764 9.06 13.65 8.13
CA ARG A 764 9.31 13.50 9.57
C ARG A 764 10.78 13.69 9.92
N HIS A 765 11.07 14.78 10.60
CA HIS A 765 12.43 15.15 11.05
C HIS A 765 12.52 15.48 12.54
N ASN A 766 11.38 15.57 13.25
CA ASN A 766 11.37 15.87 14.68
C ASN A 766 11.05 14.60 15.47
N PHE A 767 11.83 14.35 16.51
CA PHE A 767 11.71 13.15 17.33
C PHE A 767 11.81 13.49 18.82
N LEU A 768 10.90 12.95 19.61
CA LEU A 768 10.99 12.86 21.06
C LEU A 768 10.95 11.38 21.43
N LEU A 769 11.99 10.91 22.09
CA LEU A 769 12.05 9.55 22.64
C LEU A 769 11.82 9.58 24.15
N ASN A 770 10.86 8.79 24.63
CA ASN A 770 10.71 8.51 26.05
C ASN A 770 11.72 7.46 26.53
N MET A 771 12.69 7.86 27.36
CA MET A 771 13.69 6.95 27.92
C MET A 771 13.23 6.30 29.24
N GLY A 772 11.95 6.47 29.58
CA GLY A 772 11.26 5.88 30.71
C GLY A 772 11.40 6.69 32.01
N TYR A 773 10.54 6.40 32.97
CA TYR A 773 10.59 6.98 34.31
C TYR A 773 11.89 6.62 35.05
N LYS A 774 12.51 7.61 35.70
CA LYS A 774 13.74 7.45 36.51
C LYS A 774 13.56 8.05 37.90
N ASN A 775 13.90 7.27 38.92
CA ASN A 775 13.95 7.72 40.31
C ASN A 775 15.33 8.30 40.71
N TYR A 776 16.18 8.63 39.73
CA TYR A 776 17.52 9.16 39.95
C TYR A 776 17.78 10.36 39.05
N SER A 777 18.69 11.23 39.48
CA SER A 777 18.93 12.56 38.89
C SER A 777 20.01 12.58 37.79
N ALA A 778 20.66 11.47 37.46
CA ALA A 778 21.73 11.47 36.46
C ALA A 778 21.84 10.14 35.71
N GLY A 779 22.16 10.19 34.42
CA GLY A 779 22.35 9.01 33.60
C GLY A 779 23.18 9.26 32.35
N THR A 780 23.59 8.18 31.68
CA THR A 780 24.31 8.25 30.41
C THR A 780 23.52 7.53 29.32
N MET A 781 23.04 8.28 28.34
CA MET A 781 22.47 7.73 27.12
C MET A 781 23.57 7.43 26.11
N THR A 782 23.45 6.33 25.37
CA THR A 782 24.34 6.01 24.25
C THR A 782 23.55 6.05 22.95
N LEU A 783 23.95 6.91 22.02
CA LEU A 783 23.48 6.96 20.65
C LEU A 783 24.41 6.09 19.80
N THR A 784 23.86 5.12 19.07
CA THR A 784 24.58 4.23 18.17
C THR A 784 24.05 4.42 16.75
N PHE A 785 24.94 4.79 15.83
CA PHE A 785 24.55 5.17 14.47
C PHE A 785 24.70 3.98 13.52
N SER A 786 23.62 3.64 12.79
CA SER A 786 23.62 2.48 11.88
C SER A 786 24.36 2.73 10.57
N MET A 787 24.64 3.99 10.21
CA MET A 787 25.24 4.33 8.93
C MET A 787 26.34 5.41 9.07
N PRO A 788 27.46 5.29 8.36
CA PRO A 788 28.43 6.39 8.24
C PRO A 788 27.82 7.58 7.49
N GLY A 789 28.09 8.80 7.95
CA GLY A 789 27.55 10.03 7.36
C GLY A 789 27.61 11.24 8.29
N GLU A 790 27.02 12.35 7.83
CA GLU A 790 26.72 13.52 8.65
C GLU A 790 25.29 13.43 9.16
N TYR A 791 25.12 13.53 10.47
CA TYR A 791 23.82 13.70 11.12
C TYR A 791 23.72 15.16 11.57
N THR A 792 22.68 15.84 11.10
CA THR A 792 22.42 17.25 11.36
C THR A 792 21.15 17.40 12.16
N PHE A 793 21.08 18.39 13.04
CA PHE A 793 19.90 18.73 13.82
C PHE A 793 19.95 20.23 14.15
N ASP A 794 18.78 20.84 14.29
CA ASP A 794 18.68 22.25 14.72
C ASP A 794 18.86 22.36 16.23
N ASP A 795 18.36 21.36 16.97
CA ASP A 795 18.44 21.31 18.42
C ASP A 795 18.44 19.84 18.89
N LEU A 796 19.21 19.56 19.94
CA LEU A 796 19.29 18.25 20.59
C LEU A 796 19.41 18.49 22.09
N TYR A 797 18.43 18.05 22.86
CA TYR A 797 18.40 18.32 24.31
C TYR A 797 17.66 17.23 25.08
N VAL A 798 17.87 17.23 26.39
CA VAL A 798 17.25 16.30 27.34
C VAL A 798 16.27 17.06 28.22
N VAL A 799 15.09 16.50 28.43
CA VAL A 799 14.06 17.06 29.33
C VAL A 799 13.69 16.03 30.38
N CYS A 800 13.53 16.47 31.62
CA CYS A 800 12.94 15.69 32.71
C CYS A 800 11.53 16.24 32.98
N GLN A 801 10.52 15.38 32.88
CA GLN A 801 9.12 15.66 33.21
C GLN A 801 8.80 15.06 34.59
N PRO A 802 8.71 15.87 35.66
CA PRO A 802 8.20 15.38 36.95
C PRO A 802 6.78 14.81 36.79
N MET A 803 6.47 13.75 37.54
CA MET A 803 5.18 13.05 37.40
C MET A 803 4.10 13.49 38.39
N ALA A 804 4.45 14.23 39.43
CA ALA A 804 3.50 14.67 40.47
C ALA A 804 2.38 15.57 39.91
N SER A 805 2.73 16.55 39.06
CA SER A 805 1.73 17.42 38.41
C SER A 805 0.87 16.65 37.41
N VAL A 806 1.46 15.65 36.74
CA VAL A 806 0.76 14.79 35.79
C VAL A 806 -0.32 13.97 36.51
N GLU A 807 -0.05 13.42 37.69
CA GLU A 807 -1.05 12.75 38.53
C GLU A 807 -2.19 13.68 38.92
N GLU A 808 -1.88 14.83 39.53
CA GLU A 808 -2.88 15.80 39.99
C GLU A 808 -3.79 16.28 38.85
N GLN A 809 -3.20 16.65 37.72
CA GLN A 809 -3.96 17.12 36.56
C GLN A 809 -4.80 16.01 35.92
N THR A 810 -4.30 14.77 35.90
CA THR A 810 -5.07 13.63 35.38
C THR A 810 -6.28 13.34 36.26
N GLU A 811 -6.09 13.32 37.58
CA GLU A 811 -7.18 13.10 38.54
C GLU A 811 -8.26 14.17 38.37
N GLU A 812 -7.87 15.45 38.27
CA GLU A 812 -8.81 16.56 38.10
C GLU A 812 -9.61 16.44 36.80
N LEU A 813 -8.94 16.11 35.69
CA LEU A 813 -9.58 15.95 34.38
C LEU A 813 -10.56 14.78 34.33
N GLY A 814 -10.31 13.73 35.13
CA GLY A 814 -11.14 12.52 35.22
C GLY A 814 -12.42 12.66 36.06
N LYS A 815 -12.55 13.71 36.89
CA LYS A 815 -13.66 13.86 37.87
C LYS A 815 -15.04 13.89 37.23
N GLU A 816 -15.18 14.62 36.13
CA GLU A 816 -16.43 14.75 35.38
C GLU A 816 -16.28 14.09 34.01
N SER A 817 -16.71 12.83 33.92
CA SER A 817 -16.47 11.99 32.75
C SER A 817 -17.73 11.37 32.19
N LEU A 818 -17.63 10.93 30.93
CA LEU A 818 -18.70 10.24 30.23
C LEU A 818 -18.88 8.83 30.80
N GLN A 819 -20.08 8.52 31.24
CA GLN A 819 -20.45 7.25 31.87
C GLN A 819 -21.48 6.49 31.02
N ASN A 820 -21.77 5.24 31.39
CA ASN A 820 -22.76 4.38 30.72
C ASN A 820 -22.58 4.25 29.20
N ILE A 821 -21.32 4.17 28.76
CA ILE A 821 -20.97 4.21 27.34
C ILE A 821 -21.51 2.96 26.63
N LYS A 822 -22.24 3.18 25.53
CA LYS A 822 -22.76 2.12 24.66
C LYS A 822 -22.23 2.29 23.26
N MET A 823 -21.50 1.27 22.79
CA MET A 823 -21.01 1.14 21.43
C MET A 823 -22.04 0.40 20.58
N GLU A 824 -22.86 1.13 19.84
CA GLU A 824 -23.84 0.59 18.90
C GLU A 824 -23.36 0.74 17.45
N THR A 825 -24.00 0.06 16.50
CA THR A 825 -23.65 0.21 15.08
C THR A 825 -23.82 1.67 14.63
N ASN A 826 -22.71 2.31 14.28
CA ASN A 826 -22.65 3.72 13.85
C ASN A 826 -23.16 4.73 14.90
N CYS A 827 -23.24 4.36 16.17
CA CYS A 827 -23.68 5.25 17.23
C CYS A 827 -22.93 4.97 18.53
N ILE A 828 -22.36 6.00 19.13
CA ILE A 828 -21.78 5.94 20.48
C ILE A 828 -22.67 6.79 21.38
N ARG A 829 -23.10 6.25 22.51
CA ARG A 829 -23.92 6.97 23.49
C ARG A 829 -23.28 6.95 24.86
N GLY A 830 -23.53 7.97 25.66
CA GLY A 830 -23.14 8.01 27.06
C GLY A 830 -23.89 9.11 27.80
N ASP A 831 -23.80 9.09 29.11
CA ASP A 831 -24.38 10.10 29.99
C ASP A 831 -23.28 10.83 30.75
N ILE A 832 -23.45 12.13 30.97
CA ILE A 832 -22.53 12.93 31.76
C ILE A 832 -23.30 13.90 32.65
N THR A 833 -22.74 14.26 33.79
CA THR A 833 -23.25 15.33 34.65
C THR A 833 -22.13 16.30 34.93
N THR A 834 -22.34 17.57 34.59
CA THR A 834 -21.36 18.64 34.73
C THR A 834 -21.76 19.63 35.82
N THR A 835 -20.81 20.10 36.62
CA THR A 835 -21.08 21.05 37.72
C THR A 835 -21.02 22.52 37.28
N SER A 836 -20.38 22.79 36.14
CA SER A 836 -20.24 24.08 35.44
C SER A 836 -20.40 23.86 33.92
N ASP A 837 -20.31 24.95 33.14
CA ASP A 837 -20.12 24.82 31.69
C ASP A 837 -18.72 24.22 31.45
N LYS A 838 -18.62 23.22 30.55
CA LYS A 838 -17.44 22.38 30.35
C LYS A 838 -17.21 22.08 28.88
N ILE A 839 -15.99 21.70 28.51
CA ILE A 839 -15.67 21.14 27.20
C ILE A 839 -15.47 19.63 27.38
N LEU A 840 -16.38 18.81 26.86
CA LEU A 840 -16.24 17.35 26.81
C LEU A 840 -15.40 16.96 25.59
N VAL A 841 -14.25 16.34 25.83
CA VAL A 841 -13.39 15.77 24.78
C VAL A 841 -13.55 14.24 24.79
N PHE A 842 -13.70 13.67 23.60
CA PHE A 842 -13.70 12.22 23.39
C PHE A 842 -12.34 11.81 22.87
N SER A 843 -11.73 10.78 23.45
CA SER A 843 -10.47 10.20 22.95
C SER A 843 -10.67 9.42 21.64
N ILE A 844 -11.52 9.90 20.74
CA ILE A 844 -11.87 9.33 19.44
C ILE A 844 -11.50 10.36 18.35
N PRO A 845 -10.84 9.97 17.25
CA PRO A 845 -10.40 10.91 16.25
C PRO A 845 -11.55 11.71 15.61
N TYR A 846 -11.33 13.00 15.40
CA TYR A 846 -12.22 13.86 14.64
C TYR A 846 -12.40 13.31 13.22
N SER A 847 -13.67 13.20 12.83
CA SER A 847 -14.09 12.88 11.48
C SER A 847 -15.34 13.66 11.13
N ALA A 848 -15.35 14.27 9.94
CA ALA A 848 -16.54 14.95 9.40
C ALA A 848 -17.76 14.03 9.22
N GLY A 849 -17.58 12.71 9.36
CA GLY A 849 -18.67 11.73 9.34
C GLY A 849 -19.47 11.66 10.64
N PHE A 850 -18.96 12.19 11.75
CA PHE A 850 -19.69 12.22 13.02
C PHE A 850 -20.64 13.41 13.09
N THR A 851 -21.82 13.18 13.67
CA THR A 851 -22.76 14.21 14.09
C THR A 851 -23.10 13.98 15.55
N ALA A 852 -22.92 15.01 16.38
CA ALA A 852 -23.22 14.96 17.80
C ALA A 852 -24.64 15.43 18.11
N TYR A 853 -25.19 14.85 19.16
CA TYR A 853 -26.45 15.27 19.77
C TYR A 853 -26.28 15.35 21.28
N VAL A 854 -26.71 16.46 21.87
CA VAL A 854 -26.80 16.68 23.33
C VAL A 854 -28.27 16.79 23.67
N ASP A 855 -28.77 15.90 24.53
CA ASP A 855 -30.18 15.83 24.93
C ASP A 855 -31.17 15.68 23.76
N GLY A 856 -30.71 15.09 22.66
CA GLY A 856 -31.47 14.87 21.44
C GLY A 856 -31.43 16.04 20.44
N GLU A 857 -30.86 17.18 20.83
CA GLU A 857 -30.63 18.32 19.94
C GLU A 857 -29.28 18.19 19.23
N LYS A 858 -29.23 18.54 17.95
CA LYS A 858 -27.99 18.48 17.17
C LYS A 858 -27.05 19.59 17.62
N THR A 859 -25.83 19.22 18.02
CA THR A 859 -24.81 20.15 18.53
C THR A 859 -23.59 20.15 17.62
N GLU A 860 -22.92 21.30 17.53
CA GLU A 860 -21.67 21.41 16.79
C GLU A 860 -20.56 20.58 17.45
N LEU A 861 -19.90 19.77 16.63
CA LEU A 861 -18.80 18.90 17.03
C LEU A 861 -17.50 19.50 16.51
N VAL A 862 -16.58 19.82 17.41
CA VAL A 862 -15.33 20.51 17.08
C VAL A 862 -14.14 19.55 17.11
N GLN A 863 -13.05 19.92 16.43
CA GLN A 863 -11.77 19.24 16.54
C GLN A 863 -11.03 19.76 17.78
N ALA A 864 -10.86 18.90 18.77
CA ALA A 864 -10.19 19.18 20.03
C ALA A 864 -8.82 18.50 20.09
N ASN A 865 -7.85 19.12 20.77
CA ASN A 865 -6.55 18.50 21.07
C ASN A 865 -5.85 17.92 19.83
N SER A 866 -5.97 18.66 18.72
CA SER A 866 -5.42 18.37 17.39
C SER A 866 -5.97 17.12 16.68
N MET A 867 -6.31 16.03 17.36
CA MET A 867 -6.90 14.86 16.71
C MET A 867 -8.27 14.43 17.21
N TYR A 868 -8.71 14.85 18.38
CA TYR A 868 -9.90 14.34 19.05
C TYR A 868 -11.18 15.13 18.72
N MET A 869 -12.32 14.60 19.13
CA MET A 869 -13.61 15.26 19.04
C MET A 869 -13.93 16.01 20.34
N GLY A 870 -14.56 17.18 20.26
CA GLY A 870 -14.97 17.98 21.41
C GLY A 870 -16.41 18.51 21.30
N LEU A 871 -17.04 18.75 22.46
CA LEU A 871 -18.36 19.37 22.62
C LEU A 871 -18.35 20.35 23.80
N GLU A 872 -18.86 21.56 23.60
CA GLU A 872 -19.21 22.43 24.71
C GLU A 872 -20.53 22.00 25.34
N LEU A 873 -20.52 21.79 26.66
CA LEU A 873 -21.67 21.42 27.45
C LEU A 873 -22.00 22.53 28.43
N LYS A 874 -23.30 22.75 28.63
CA LYS A 874 -23.76 23.59 29.73
C LYS A 874 -23.69 22.83 31.05
N LYS A 875 -23.79 23.55 32.16
CA LYS A 875 -24.00 22.92 33.47
C LYS A 875 -25.27 22.08 33.47
N GLY A 876 -25.16 20.81 33.81
CA GLY A 876 -26.33 19.95 34.03
C GLY A 876 -26.08 18.48 33.74
N ARG A 877 -27.17 17.71 33.69
CA ARG A 877 -27.14 16.32 33.25
C ARG A 877 -27.45 16.27 31.76
N HIS A 878 -26.58 15.61 31.01
CA HIS A 878 -26.67 15.50 29.57
C HIS A 878 -26.61 14.05 29.10
N THR A 879 -27.41 13.71 28.10
CA THR A 879 -27.25 12.48 27.32
C THR A 879 -26.60 12.82 25.98
N ILE A 880 -25.49 12.17 25.69
CA ILE A 880 -24.68 12.39 24.49
C ILE A 880 -24.91 11.25 23.49
N ALA A 881 -25.05 11.59 22.22
CA ALA A 881 -25.03 10.62 21.13
C ALA A 881 -24.17 11.11 19.94
N LEU A 882 -23.13 10.35 19.61
CA LEU A 882 -22.32 10.54 18.41
C LEU A 882 -22.78 9.55 17.34
N ARG A 883 -23.32 10.04 16.22
CA ARG A 883 -23.77 9.21 15.10
C ARG A 883 -22.81 9.33 13.93
N TYR A 884 -22.40 8.20 13.37
CA TYR A 884 -21.47 8.16 12.26
C TYR A 884 -22.17 7.87 10.92
N CYS A 885 -21.76 8.60 9.89
CA CYS A 885 -22.07 8.30 8.51
C CYS A 885 -20.84 8.58 7.65
N THR A 886 -20.38 7.60 6.87
CA THR A 886 -19.22 7.77 5.99
C THR A 886 -19.39 9.02 5.12
N PRO A 887 -18.46 9.98 5.15
CA PRO A 887 -18.52 11.18 4.32
C PRO A 887 -18.73 10.83 2.85
N TYR A 888 -19.56 11.61 2.16
CA TYR A 888 -19.92 11.46 0.73
C TYR A 888 -20.67 10.16 0.35
N ILE A 889 -21.03 9.28 1.29
CA ILE A 889 -21.79 8.06 0.97
C ILE A 889 -23.17 8.37 0.37
N VAL A 890 -23.86 9.40 0.88
CA VAL A 890 -25.19 9.81 0.41
C VAL A 890 -25.12 10.43 -1.01
N PRO A 891 -24.28 11.45 -1.28
CA PRO A 891 -24.02 11.90 -2.65
C PRO A 891 -23.59 10.76 -3.58
N GLY A 892 -22.73 9.85 -3.12
CA GLY A 892 -22.29 8.68 -3.87
C GLY A 892 -23.46 7.77 -4.25
N MET A 893 -24.37 7.50 -3.31
CA MET A 893 -25.59 6.72 -3.54
C MET A 893 -26.50 7.37 -4.59
N ILE A 894 -26.74 8.68 -4.48
CA ILE A 894 -27.55 9.45 -5.44
C ILE A 894 -26.94 9.35 -6.84
N LEU A 895 -25.63 9.57 -6.96
CA LEU A 895 -24.90 9.44 -8.23
C LEU A 895 -24.95 8.02 -8.78
N THR A 896 -24.85 6.98 -7.94
CA THR A 896 -25.02 5.58 -8.35
C THR A 896 -26.40 5.33 -8.93
N VAL A 897 -27.47 5.82 -8.30
CA VAL A 897 -28.84 5.68 -8.82
C VAL A 897 -28.99 6.39 -10.17
N ILE A 898 -28.50 7.62 -10.29
CA ILE A 898 -28.53 8.37 -11.56
C ILE A 898 -27.72 7.64 -12.64
N GLY A 899 -26.53 7.15 -12.31
CA GLY A 899 -25.68 6.38 -13.21
C GLY A 899 -26.36 5.11 -13.73
N LEU A 900 -27.06 4.38 -12.85
CA LEU A 900 -27.84 3.20 -13.22
C LEU A 900 -29.02 3.54 -14.14
N ILE A 901 -29.73 4.65 -13.88
CA ILE A 901 -30.82 5.14 -14.74
C ILE A 901 -30.28 5.50 -16.13
N LEU A 902 -29.18 6.26 -16.20
CA LEU A 902 -28.53 6.63 -17.46
C LEU A 902 -28.04 5.40 -18.21
N PHE A 903 -27.46 4.42 -17.51
CA PHE A 903 -27.05 3.16 -18.10
C PHE A 903 -28.24 2.38 -18.67
N ALA A 904 -29.35 2.28 -17.93
CA ALA A 904 -30.58 1.68 -18.42
C ALA A 904 -31.11 2.40 -19.67
N GLY A 905 -31.10 3.73 -19.69
CA GLY A 905 -31.44 4.55 -20.86
C GLY A 905 -30.55 4.25 -22.08
N ILE A 906 -29.23 4.14 -21.88
CA ILE A 906 -28.28 3.72 -22.93
C ILE A 906 -28.61 2.31 -23.43
N VAL A 907 -28.97 1.38 -22.54
CA VAL A 907 -29.36 0.02 -22.92
C VAL A 907 -30.63 0.03 -23.78
N ILE A 908 -31.66 0.78 -23.38
CA ILE A 908 -32.94 0.90 -24.08
C ILE A 908 -32.74 1.55 -25.45
N SER A 909 -32.01 2.67 -25.53
CA SER A 909 -31.73 3.39 -26.78
C SER A 909 -31.07 2.49 -27.83
N TYR A 910 -30.03 1.74 -27.45
CA TYR A 910 -29.37 0.80 -28.34
C TYR A 910 -30.25 -0.40 -28.73
N ARG A 911 -31.19 -0.83 -27.88
CA ARG A 911 -32.19 -1.85 -28.24
C ARG A 911 -33.19 -1.31 -29.26
N HIS A 912 -33.63 -0.06 -29.11
CA HIS A 912 -34.58 0.58 -30.02
C HIS A 912 -33.98 0.81 -31.41
N GLN A 913 -32.76 1.37 -31.49
CA GLN A 913 -32.04 1.56 -32.75
C GLN A 913 -31.84 0.24 -33.52
N ARG A 914 -31.65 -0.87 -32.80
CA ARG A 914 -31.55 -2.19 -33.40
C ARG A 914 -32.88 -2.65 -33.99
N LYS A 915 -33.99 -2.51 -33.26
CA LYS A 915 -35.33 -2.85 -33.76
C LYS A 915 -35.70 -2.05 -35.02
N GLN A 916 -35.38 -0.75 -35.05
CA GLN A 916 -35.60 0.09 -36.23
C GLN A 916 -34.78 -0.37 -37.44
N LYS A 917 -33.49 -0.71 -37.24
CA LYS A 917 -32.64 -1.27 -38.31
C LYS A 917 -33.11 -2.65 -38.81
N GLU A 918 -33.73 -3.45 -37.96
CA GLU A 918 -34.30 -4.75 -38.32
C GLU A 918 -35.61 -4.57 -39.11
N ARG A 919 -36.48 -3.62 -38.74
CA ARG A 919 -37.70 -3.26 -39.48
C ARG A 919 -37.42 -2.67 -40.87
N GLY A 920 -36.51 -1.69 -40.97
CA GLY A 920 -36.12 -1.10 -42.26
C GLY A 920 -35.33 -2.03 -43.20
N LYS A 921 -34.96 -3.23 -42.73
CA LYS A 921 -34.41 -4.33 -43.56
C LYS A 921 -35.46 -5.38 -43.96
N GLN A 922 -36.66 -5.33 -43.36
CA GLN A 922 -37.80 -6.14 -43.76
C GLN A 922 -38.71 -5.38 -44.75
N GLU A 923 -38.67 -4.04 -44.72
CA GLU A 923 -39.35 -3.15 -45.66
C GLU A 923 -38.54 -2.89 -46.95
N LYS A 924 -37.31 -3.40 -47.05
CA LYS A 924 -36.46 -3.42 -48.26
C LYS A 924 -36.18 -4.86 -48.63
#